data_AF-A0A7V4HPE7-F1
#
_entry.id   AF-A0A7V4HPE7-F1
#
_cell.length_a   1.000
_cell.length_b   1.000
_cell.length_c   1.000
_cell.angle_alpha   90.00
_cell.angle_beta   90.00
_cell.angle_gamma   90.00
#
_symmetry.space_group_name_H-M   'P 1'
#
loop_
_entity.id
_entity.type
_entity.pdbx_description
1 polymer ?
#
loop_
_entity_poly.entity_id
_entity_poly.type
_entity_poly.pdbx_seq_one_letter_code
_entity_poly.pdbx_strand_id
1 'polypeptide(L)'
;MLVRTNRRVPQLFTRTVPVNAYGWRNHRDLVHSWDAHGPRRTDKAREVSEVPRMKPAVIPTVILFAVPLSAAELTLLRDGKSDYQIVLPDRQDTPELAACLSQTARLLQTAFQANGAAVRVVLESQREAARPSLWLGDTNFARKQGIDVRGLRDWSYVLRAFGREVVIAGHDHAARAVPGSPGRQNWDRVGTAKAVADFARQFLGVRFLYPEVPPYATVGAAAKIDLLASPAIEFLPMKTIVVPEGLNVLQTPWLRVNTSHPPGAGFYDLAHNRFPRVDEVFGGHTWEWAVPAELFAEHPEYFALVNGSRMQPRAGMAQYCLSNEDVRERIYRDLASWLDRGYASVDLGQPDGFQECQCPKCDALYATGKDWAEKIWIFNRLTAERLEKSHPGRRVTIMSYGLTALPPKSFARFPANTCIMLTGTNEEDIAPWRSIEVPGGFTGYLYNWCPNLGTRYTPMRTPGYVEKQVKRLAANKIQALYRDGPGQLFGLEGPVYYVMGRMFDDPEKNTARALLPEFCEAAFRDRSVAASMRGFYDELYRAIALYSDHLGTRCDLWTIEVLPGEGRPQKTVQDPFQLLAFLYPPRVLAALESRLSQAERLATAPKVKTRLTLVRTEFEYLKHLARVVHLHQAYEIVPDAASLDRLLDAIDARNAFIAQLYDERGNGVLAGNWSYALFPFPGHDARHLRLAYDGYQEPYANTCFNWDTKAKRRALASGKE
;
A
#
# COMPACT_ATOMS: atom_id res chain seq x y z
N MET A 1 -60.14 -36.22 7.78
CA MET A 1 -60.10 -36.18 6.30
C MET A 1 -59.91 -34.73 5.88
N LEU A 2 -58.73 -34.32 5.39
CA LEU A 2 -58.41 -34.14 3.94
C LEU A 2 -59.30 -33.02 3.34
N VAL A 3 -58.85 -31.89 2.76
CA VAL A 3 -57.56 -31.38 2.25
C VAL A 3 -57.57 -29.83 2.17
N ARG A 4 -56.36 -29.27 2.24
CA ARG A 4 -55.89 -27.89 1.98
C ARG A 4 -56.35 -27.24 0.67
N THR A 5 -56.43 -25.90 0.66
CA THR A 5 -55.62 -25.03 -0.23
C THR A 5 -55.52 -23.62 0.36
N ASN A 6 -54.29 -23.15 0.62
CA ASN A 6 -54.00 -21.77 1.02
C ASN A 6 -52.86 -21.28 0.11
N ARG A 7 -53.11 -20.30 -0.77
CA ARG A 7 -52.09 -19.65 -1.60
C ARG A 7 -51.52 -18.46 -0.81
N ARG A 8 -50.28 -18.59 -0.34
CA ARG A 8 -49.43 -17.46 0.08
C ARG A 8 -48.36 -17.20 -0.98
N VAL A 9 -48.20 -15.92 -1.29
CA VAL A 9 -47.10 -15.31 -2.06
C VAL A 9 -45.78 -15.50 -1.30
N PRO A 10 -44.69 -16.00 -1.93
CA PRO A 10 -43.37 -15.95 -1.33
C PRO A 10 -42.64 -14.65 -1.71
N GLN A 11 -42.22 -13.90 -0.69
CA GLN A 11 -41.16 -12.91 -0.78
C GLN A 11 -39.85 -13.59 -1.18
N LEU A 12 -39.27 -13.16 -2.30
CA LEU A 12 -37.94 -13.58 -2.74
C LEU A 12 -36.89 -12.87 -1.86
N PHE A 13 -36.21 -13.67 -1.05
CA PHE A 13 -35.00 -13.30 -0.34
C PHE A 13 -33.91 -12.89 -1.33
N THR A 14 -33.41 -11.68 -1.19
CA THR A 14 -32.19 -11.18 -1.81
C THR A 14 -31.00 -11.98 -1.27
N ARG A 15 -30.55 -12.97 -2.04
CA ARG A 15 -29.23 -13.60 -1.85
C ARG A 15 -28.16 -12.59 -2.29
N THR A 16 -27.54 -11.93 -1.31
CA THR A 16 -26.25 -11.27 -1.47
C THR A 16 -25.20 -12.31 -1.89
N VAL A 17 -24.71 -12.19 -3.12
CA VAL A 17 -23.53 -12.92 -3.60
C VAL A 17 -22.31 -12.42 -2.81
N PRO A 18 -21.50 -13.29 -2.18
CA PRO A 18 -20.27 -12.85 -1.55
C PRO A 18 -19.32 -12.38 -2.66
N VAL A 19 -18.93 -11.11 -2.62
CA VAL A 19 -17.81 -10.59 -3.38
C VAL A 19 -16.56 -11.24 -2.79
N ASN A 20 -16.11 -12.33 -3.41
CA ASN A 20 -14.82 -12.95 -3.09
C ASN A 20 -13.73 -11.91 -3.29
N ALA A 21 -13.14 -11.48 -2.18
CA ALA A 21 -11.82 -10.86 -2.18
C ALA A 21 -10.86 -11.78 -2.94
N TYR A 22 -9.99 -11.20 -3.76
CA TYR A 22 -8.93 -11.91 -4.48
C TYR A 22 -8.27 -12.95 -3.56
N GLY A 23 -8.56 -14.20 -3.86
CA GLY A 23 -8.27 -15.32 -2.99
C GLY A 23 -6.81 -15.70 -3.11
N TRP A 24 -6.05 -15.46 -2.05
CA TRP A 24 -4.88 -16.27 -1.76
C TRP A 24 -5.38 -17.54 -1.06
N ARG A 25 -5.63 -18.61 -1.82
CA ARG A 25 -5.90 -19.95 -1.27
C ARG A 25 -4.90 -20.95 -1.85
N ASN A 26 -4.11 -21.51 -0.95
CA ASN A 26 -3.40 -22.79 -0.98
C ASN A 26 -2.70 -23.18 -2.30
N HIS A 27 -1.39 -22.94 -2.32
CA HIS A 27 -0.45 -23.66 -3.19
C HIS A 27 0.27 -24.74 -2.36
N ARG A 28 -0.22 -25.98 -2.45
CA ARG A 28 0.64 -27.17 -2.34
C ARG A 28 0.80 -27.70 -3.76
N ASP A 29 2.03 -28.08 -4.07
CA ASP A 29 2.49 -28.69 -5.32
C ASP A 29 2.67 -27.70 -6.47
N LEU A 30 3.94 -27.40 -6.77
CA LEU A 30 4.53 -27.09 -8.09
C LEU A 30 5.95 -26.52 -7.87
N VAL A 31 6.92 -27.41 -7.64
CA VAL A 31 8.34 -27.12 -7.85
C VAL A 31 8.86 -28.25 -8.71
N HIS A 32 8.90 -28.10 -10.03
CA HIS A 32 9.81 -28.81 -10.92
C HIS A 32 9.85 -28.17 -12.31
N SER A 33 11.04 -28.25 -12.90
CA SER A 33 11.50 -27.70 -14.19
C SER A 33 11.77 -26.20 -14.17
N TRP A 34 13.05 -25.82 -14.33
CA TRP A 34 13.59 -25.02 -15.44
C TRP A 34 15.11 -24.96 -15.24
N ASP A 35 15.83 -25.57 -16.18
CA ASP A 35 17.30 -25.75 -16.17
C ASP A 35 18.06 -24.44 -16.39
N ALA A 36 19.16 -24.29 -15.66
CA ALA A 36 20.05 -23.14 -15.67
C ALA A 36 21.13 -23.27 -16.75
N HIS A 37 21.20 -22.33 -17.69
CA HIS A 37 22.41 -22.05 -18.50
C HIS A 37 22.71 -20.55 -18.47
N GLY A 38 23.64 -20.15 -17.60
CA GLY A 38 24.25 -18.81 -17.59
C GLY A 38 25.72 -18.88 -18.03
N PRO A 39 26.23 -17.93 -18.84
CA PRO A 39 27.63 -17.92 -19.26
C PRO A 39 28.56 -17.34 -18.20
N ARG A 40 29.77 -17.91 -18.15
CA ARG A 40 30.86 -17.61 -17.21
C ARG A 40 31.40 -16.19 -17.40
N ARG A 41 31.62 -15.47 -16.29
CA ARG A 41 32.43 -14.24 -16.24
C ARG A 41 33.92 -14.61 -16.31
N THR A 42 34.67 -13.89 -17.14
CA THR A 42 36.13 -13.88 -17.13
C THR A 42 36.62 -12.55 -16.57
N ASP A 43 37.41 -12.61 -15.49
CA ASP A 43 38.14 -11.48 -14.94
C ASP A 43 39.32 -11.10 -15.84
N LYS A 44 39.47 -9.80 -16.12
CA LYS A 44 40.75 -9.20 -16.52
C LYS A 44 40.95 -7.88 -15.79
N ALA A 45 42.00 -7.86 -14.97
CA ALA A 45 42.59 -6.68 -14.36
C ALA A 45 43.02 -5.68 -15.44
N ARG A 46 42.86 -4.38 -15.16
CA ARG A 46 43.43 -3.28 -15.94
C ARG A 46 44.43 -2.51 -15.10
N GLU A 47 45.63 -2.37 -15.65
CA GLU A 47 46.73 -1.55 -15.17
C GLU A 47 46.37 -0.06 -15.13
N VAL A 48 46.94 0.62 -14.13
CA VAL A 48 46.86 2.06 -13.92
C VAL A 48 48.04 2.72 -14.62
N SER A 49 47.78 3.66 -15.54
CA SER A 49 48.80 4.54 -16.12
C SER A 49 48.66 5.95 -15.54
N GLU A 50 49.76 6.47 -15.01
CA GLU A 50 49.93 7.81 -14.44
C GLU A 50 49.68 8.94 -15.46
N VAL A 51 49.10 10.05 -14.99
CA VAL A 51 48.96 11.31 -15.74
C VAL A 51 49.73 12.42 -15.01
N PRO A 52 50.46 13.32 -15.70
CA PRO A 52 51.36 14.26 -15.04
C PRO A 52 50.64 15.44 -14.39
N ARG A 53 51.15 15.87 -13.23
CA ARG A 53 50.70 17.07 -12.48
C ARG A 53 51.00 18.37 -13.25
N MET A 54 49.98 19.17 -13.52
CA MET A 54 50.11 20.60 -13.84
C MET A 54 49.92 21.44 -12.57
N LYS A 55 50.75 22.49 -12.42
CA LYS A 55 50.73 23.46 -11.32
C LYS A 55 49.49 24.36 -11.38
N PRO A 56 48.88 24.76 -10.25
CA PRO A 56 47.71 25.62 -10.25
C PRO A 56 48.09 27.08 -10.48
N ALA A 57 47.38 27.75 -11.40
CA ALA A 57 47.37 29.20 -11.52
C ALA A 57 46.40 29.78 -10.49
N VAL A 58 46.85 30.80 -9.75
CA VAL A 58 46.05 31.53 -8.76
C VAL A 58 45.11 32.48 -9.50
N ILE A 59 43.81 32.20 -9.48
CA ILE A 59 42.75 33.11 -9.90
C ILE A 59 42.13 33.68 -8.61
N PRO A 60 42.01 35.01 -8.44
CA PRO A 60 41.41 35.58 -7.25
C PRO A 60 39.90 35.33 -7.28
N THR A 61 39.45 34.37 -6.47
CA THR A 61 38.03 34.13 -6.22
C THR A 61 37.47 35.30 -5.43
N VAL A 62 36.71 36.17 -6.08
CA VAL A 62 35.82 37.12 -5.41
C VAL A 62 34.73 36.29 -4.74
N ILE A 63 34.86 36.09 -3.43
CA ILE A 63 33.80 35.51 -2.60
C ILE A 63 32.72 36.59 -2.45
N LEU A 64 31.75 36.59 -3.35
CA LEU A 64 30.47 37.25 -3.09
C LEU A 64 29.80 36.49 -1.94
N PHE A 65 29.78 37.09 -0.76
CA PHE A 65 28.84 36.69 0.28
C PHE A 65 27.43 36.92 -0.27
N ALA A 66 26.80 35.85 -0.75
CA ALA A 66 25.37 35.84 -0.98
C ALA A 66 24.70 35.99 0.38
N VAL A 67 24.37 37.23 0.75
CA VAL A 67 23.43 37.49 1.84
C VAL A 67 22.12 36.82 1.40
N PRO A 68 21.59 35.82 2.13
CA PRO A 68 20.28 35.30 1.81
C PRO A 68 19.31 36.47 1.98
N LEU A 69 18.78 37.00 0.86
CA LEU A 69 17.62 37.86 0.94
C LEU A 69 16.54 37.04 1.64
N SER A 70 16.19 37.42 2.87
CA SER A 70 15.01 36.90 3.54
C SER A 70 13.84 37.18 2.59
N ALA A 71 13.25 36.12 2.02
CA ALA A 71 12.01 36.26 1.29
C ALA A 71 10.99 36.91 2.23
N ALA A 72 10.26 37.91 1.75
CA ALA A 72 9.20 38.51 2.55
C ALA A 72 8.14 37.43 2.89
N GLU A 73 7.60 37.48 4.10
CA GLU A 73 6.73 36.45 4.66
C GLU A 73 5.32 36.99 4.95
N LEU A 74 4.31 36.22 4.56
CA LEU A 74 2.91 36.47 4.91
C LEU A 74 2.59 35.75 6.23
N THR A 75 2.32 36.53 7.27
CA THR A 75 1.87 36.00 8.56
C THR A 75 0.40 35.62 8.49
N LEU A 76 0.09 34.33 8.60
CA LEU A 76 -1.27 33.79 8.66
C LEU A 76 -1.83 33.75 10.09
N LEU A 77 -0.97 33.46 11.07
CA LEU A 77 -1.29 33.45 12.49
C LEU A 77 -0.11 34.01 13.27
N ARG A 78 -0.39 34.79 14.32
CA ARG A 78 0.60 35.22 15.32
C ARG A 78 -0.05 35.29 16.69
N ASP A 79 0.60 34.67 17.68
CA ASP A 79 0.20 34.72 19.10
C ASP A 79 -1.29 34.40 19.31
N GLY A 80 -1.76 33.33 18.66
CA GLY A 80 -3.15 32.87 18.73
C GLY A 80 -4.18 33.76 18.03
N LYS A 81 -3.73 34.71 17.19
CA LYS A 81 -4.62 35.60 16.43
C LYS A 81 -4.42 35.40 14.94
N SER A 82 -5.52 35.49 14.18
CA SER A 82 -5.51 35.47 12.73
C SER A 82 -6.65 36.34 12.20
N ASP A 83 -6.32 37.21 11.24
CA ASP A 83 -7.31 38.02 10.52
C ASP A 83 -7.90 37.26 9.32
N TYR A 84 -7.36 36.10 8.99
CA TYR A 84 -7.75 35.36 7.80
C TYR A 84 -9.16 34.77 7.92
N GLN A 85 -9.74 34.48 6.76
CA GLN A 85 -10.90 33.61 6.58
C GLN A 85 -10.54 32.51 5.59
N ILE A 86 -11.21 31.36 5.67
CA ILE A 86 -11.10 30.27 4.70
C ILE A 86 -12.31 30.37 3.77
N VAL A 87 -12.06 30.44 2.46
CA VAL A 87 -13.10 30.68 1.45
C VAL A 87 -13.21 29.48 0.53
N LEU A 88 -14.43 28.98 0.38
CA LEU A 88 -14.79 27.87 -0.51
C LEU A 88 -15.60 28.40 -1.71
N PRO A 89 -15.52 27.76 -2.88
CA PRO A 89 -16.38 28.10 -4.01
C PRO A 89 -17.85 27.92 -3.64
N ASP A 90 -18.71 28.76 -4.22
CA ASP A 90 -20.16 28.70 -3.96
C ASP A 90 -20.80 27.38 -4.41
N ARG A 91 -20.17 26.65 -5.34
CA ARG A 91 -20.68 25.40 -5.91
C ARG A 91 -19.58 24.38 -6.13
N GLN A 92 -19.96 23.12 -6.06
CA GLN A 92 -19.17 21.94 -6.42
C GLN A 92 -19.98 21.06 -7.38
N ASP A 93 -19.28 20.25 -8.18
CA ASP A 93 -19.92 19.41 -9.20
C ASP A 93 -20.83 18.33 -8.58
N THR A 94 -20.48 17.83 -7.38
CA THR A 94 -21.27 16.83 -6.65
C THR A 94 -21.37 17.14 -5.15
N PRO A 95 -22.41 16.65 -4.45
CA PRO A 95 -22.50 16.72 -2.99
C PRO A 95 -21.33 16.05 -2.27
N GLU A 96 -20.80 14.95 -2.82
CA GLU A 96 -19.67 14.20 -2.27
C GLU A 96 -18.38 15.04 -2.29
N LEU A 97 -18.11 15.74 -3.41
CA LEU A 97 -17.01 16.69 -3.52
C LEU A 97 -17.22 17.88 -2.56
N ALA A 98 -18.44 18.40 -2.45
CA ALA A 98 -18.77 19.47 -1.51
C ALA A 98 -18.50 19.05 -0.05
N ALA A 99 -18.88 17.82 0.32
CA ALA A 99 -18.61 17.26 1.63
C ALA A 99 -17.10 17.12 1.88
N CYS A 100 -16.34 16.58 0.92
CA CYS A 100 -14.89 16.46 1.04
C CYS A 100 -14.20 17.83 1.17
N LEU A 101 -14.61 18.82 0.37
CA LEU A 101 -14.05 20.17 0.43
C LEU A 101 -14.39 20.89 1.75
N SER A 102 -15.61 20.69 2.27
CA SER A 102 -16.00 21.20 3.59
C SER A 102 -15.14 20.61 4.71
N GLN A 103 -14.86 19.31 4.68
CA GLN A 103 -13.96 18.68 5.64
C GLN A 103 -12.50 19.14 5.47
N THR A 104 -12.09 19.39 4.23
CA THR A 104 -10.76 19.95 3.89
C THR A 104 -10.59 21.35 4.49
N ALA A 105 -11.61 22.20 4.39
CA ALA A 105 -11.65 23.50 5.05
C ALA A 105 -11.58 23.38 6.58
N ARG A 106 -12.32 22.41 7.15
CA ARG A 106 -12.32 22.13 8.58
C ARG A 106 -10.94 21.70 9.08
N LEU A 107 -10.16 20.93 8.30
CA LEU A 107 -8.79 20.57 8.65
C LEU A 107 -7.90 21.82 8.86
N LEU A 108 -7.96 22.79 7.93
CA LEU A 108 -7.24 24.06 8.12
C LEU A 108 -7.77 24.82 9.33
N GLN A 109 -9.09 24.96 9.45
CA GLN A 109 -9.72 25.64 10.58
C GLN A 109 -9.27 25.03 11.92
N THR A 110 -9.22 23.70 12.03
CA THR A 110 -8.75 22.99 13.23
C THR A 110 -7.27 23.26 13.50
N ALA A 111 -6.42 23.41 12.47
CA ALA A 111 -5.02 23.78 12.67
C ALA A 111 -4.84 25.19 13.24
N PHE A 112 -5.67 26.16 12.83
CA PHE A 112 -5.73 27.49 13.46
C PHE A 112 -6.25 27.40 14.90
N GLN A 113 -7.33 26.64 15.12
CA GLN A 113 -7.94 26.43 16.44
C GLN A 113 -6.96 25.80 17.42
N ALA A 114 -6.19 24.80 16.99
CA ALA A 114 -5.16 24.15 17.79
C ALA A 114 -4.08 25.12 18.29
N ASN A 115 -3.94 26.26 17.60
CA ASN A 115 -2.99 27.33 17.91
C ASN A 115 -3.68 28.58 18.48
N GLY A 116 -4.94 28.47 18.92
CA GLY A 116 -5.66 29.52 19.64
C GLY A 116 -6.44 30.51 18.77
N ALA A 117 -6.40 30.38 17.44
CA ALA A 117 -7.08 31.31 16.54
C ALA A 117 -8.40 30.72 16.00
N ALA A 118 -9.48 31.49 16.07
CA ALA A 118 -10.75 31.14 15.41
C ALA A 118 -10.79 31.75 14.00
N VAL A 119 -10.80 30.89 12.99
CA VAL A 119 -10.91 31.28 11.57
C VAL A 119 -12.25 30.81 11.02
N ARG A 120 -12.97 31.71 10.33
CA ARG A 120 -14.27 31.38 9.73
C ARG A 120 -14.07 30.62 8.41
N VAL A 121 -14.95 29.67 8.14
CA VAL A 121 -15.10 29.04 6.82
C VAL A 121 -16.36 29.60 6.19
N VAL A 122 -16.26 30.18 4.99
CA VAL A 122 -17.36 30.83 4.28
C VAL A 122 -17.36 30.47 2.80
N LEU A 123 -18.50 30.63 2.13
CA LEU A 123 -18.57 30.58 0.67
C LEU A 123 -18.08 31.89 0.06
N GLU A 124 -17.65 31.88 -1.21
CA GLU A 124 -17.16 33.08 -1.93
C GLU A 124 -18.14 34.24 -1.88
N SER A 125 -19.44 33.97 -2.08
CA SER A 125 -20.51 34.96 -2.03
C SER A 125 -20.71 35.59 -0.64
N GLN A 126 -20.21 34.94 0.41
CA GLN A 126 -20.37 35.35 1.81
C GLN A 126 -19.08 35.94 2.40
N ARG A 127 -18.01 36.07 1.59
CA ARG A 127 -16.71 36.53 2.07
C ARG A 127 -16.76 37.98 2.56
N GLU A 128 -16.00 38.26 3.62
CA GLU A 128 -15.80 39.63 4.09
C GLU A 128 -14.63 40.26 3.32
N ALA A 129 -14.89 41.22 2.43
CA ALA A 129 -13.86 41.73 1.51
C ALA A 129 -12.64 42.39 2.18
N ALA A 130 -12.79 42.88 3.42
CA ALA A 130 -11.71 43.49 4.19
C ALA A 130 -10.75 42.47 4.83
N ARG A 131 -11.10 41.18 4.84
CA ARG A 131 -10.29 40.12 5.46
C ARG A 131 -9.52 39.33 4.41
N PRO A 132 -8.21 39.11 4.60
CA PRO A 132 -7.42 38.27 3.71
C PRO A 132 -7.91 36.82 3.76
N SER A 133 -7.76 36.10 2.65
CA SER A 133 -8.43 34.80 2.50
C SER A 133 -7.49 33.67 2.07
N LEU A 134 -7.76 32.49 2.62
CA LEU A 134 -7.25 31.20 2.14
C LEU A 134 -8.33 30.59 1.22
N TRP A 135 -8.10 30.64 -0.08
CA TRP A 135 -9.05 30.20 -1.10
C TRP A 135 -8.82 28.72 -1.42
N LEU A 136 -9.81 27.87 -1.16
CA LEU A 136 -9.68 26.43 -1.39
C LEU A 136 -10.45 25.98 -2.63
N GLY A 137 -9.78 25.27 -3.53
CA GLY A 137 -10.39 24.68 -4.72
C GLY A 137 -10.69 25.66 -5.85
N ASP A 138 -11.59 25.26 -6.76
CA ASP A 138 -11.93 25.97 -8.01
C ASP A 138 -12.81 27.22 -7.78
N THR A 139 -12.27 28.19 -7.06
CA THR A 139 -12.91 29.48 -6.74
C THR A 139 -12.90 30.44 -7.93
N ASN A 140 -13.90 31.32 -8.02
CA ASN A 140 -13.91 32.42 -8.99
C ASN A 140 -12.69 33.33 -8.83
N PHE A 141 -12.22 33.55 -7.60
CA PHE A 141 -10.96 34.25 -7.36
C PHE A 141 -9.77 33.53 -8.01
N ALA A 142 -9.59 32.23 -7.78
CA ALA A 142 -8.49 31.47 -8.39
C ALA A 142 -8.52 31.52 -9.93
N ARG A 143 -9.70 31.36 -10.55
CA ARG A 143 -9.86 31.48 -12.01
C ARG A 143 -9.46 32.85 -12.54
N LYS A 144 -9.85 33.94 -11.85
CA LYS A 144 -9.46 35.32 -12.23
C LYS A 144 -7.96 35.56 -12.14
N GLN A 145 -7.25 34.81 -11.30
CA GLN A 145 -5.78 34.83 -11.23
C GLN A 145 -5.10 33.90 -12.26
N GLY A 146 -5.87 33.34 -13.20
CA GLY A 146 -5.36 32.46 -14.26
C GLY A 146 -5.05 31.03 -13.79
N ILE A 147 -5.61 30.59 -12.66
CA ILE A 147 -5.45 29.22 -12.18
C ILE A 147 -6.57 28.36 -12.77
N ASP A 148 -6.21 27.48 -13.71
CA ASP A 148 -7.10 26.45 -14.25
C ASP A 148 -6.83 25.10 -13.57
N VAL A 149 -7.64 24.78 -12.55
CA VAL A 149 -7.49 23.51 -11.82
C VAL A 149 -8.05 22.31 -12.58
N ARG A 150 -8.88 22.52 -13.60
CA ARG A 150 -9.46 21.44 -14.42
C ARG A 150 -8.47 20.93 -15.45
N GLY A 151 -7.51 21.77 -15.87
CA GLY A 151 -6.39 21.40 -16.72
C GLY A 151 -5.25 20.67 -15.97
N LEU A 152 -5.30 20.57 -14.64
CA LEU A 152 -4.30 19.86 -13.86
C LEU A 152 -4.35 18.35 -14.14
N ARG A 153 -3.18 17.69 -14.11
CA ARG A 153 -3.09 16.23 -14.26
C ARG A 153 -3.06 15.53 -12.91
N ASP A 154 -3.56 14.29 -12.85
CA ASP A 154 -3.46 13.43 -11.65
C ASP A 154 -3.83 14.19 -10.36
N TRP A 155 -3.04 14.02 -9.29
CA TRP A 155 -3.20 14.70 -8.00
C TRP A 155 -2.49 16.06 -7.95
N SER A 156 -2.24 16.69 -9.10
CA SER A 156 -1.53 17.97 -9.13
C SER A 156 -2.34 19.07 -8.47
N TYR A 157 -1.62 20.03 -7.90
CA TYR A 157 -2.20 21.16 -7.20
C TYR A 157 -1.33 22.41 -7.26
N VAL A 158 -1.94 23.54 -6.95
CA VAL A 158 -1.33 24.87 -6.91
C VAL A 158 -1.40 25.43 -5.49
N LEU A 159 -0.28 25.96 -5.01
CA LEU A 159 -0.19 26.83 -3.83
C LEU A 159 0.34 28.17 -4.29
N ARG A 160 -0.44 29.24 -4.22
CA ARG A 160 0.01 30.55 -4.73
C ARG A 160 -0.47 31.71 -3.89
N ALA A 161 0.43 32.64 -3.59
CA ALA A 161 0.12 33.89 -2.90
C ALA A 161 -0.07 35.05 -3.90
N PHE A 162 -1.01 35.93 -3.59
CA PHE A 162 -1.33 37.16 -4.31
C PHE A 162 -1.53 38.28 -3.30
N GLY A 163 -0.46 38.98 -2.94
CA GLY A 163 -0.47 39.87 -1.78
C GLY A 163 -0.79 39.07 -0.52
N ARG A 164 -1.88 39.41 0.18
CA ARG A 164 -2.34 38.66 1.38
C ARG A 164 -3.33 37.53 1.09
N GLU A 165 -3.64 37.28 -0.18
CA GLU A 165 -4.53 36.19 -0.59
C GLU A 165 -3.71 34.93 -0.88
N VAL A 166 -4.14 33.76 -0.42
CA VAL A 166 -3.45 32.49 -0.69
C VAL A 166 -4.42 31.51 -1.31
N VAL A 167 -4.12 31.04 -2.52
CA VAL A 167 -4.87 29.99 -3.21
C VAL A 167 -4.24 28.63 -2.94
N ILE A 168 -5.05 27.67 -2.51
CA ILE A 168 -4.69 26.27 -2.28
C ILE A 168 -5.72 25.43 -3.03
N ALA A 169 -5.39 25.01 -4.24
CA ALA A 169 -6.38 24.38 -5.12
C ALA A 169 -5.78 23.23 -5.93
N GLY A 170 -6.50 22.13 -6.03
CA GLY A 170 -6.07 20.95 -6.79
C GLY A 170 -7.11 20.45 -7.76
N HIS A 171 -6.76 19.39 -8.48
CA HIS A 171 -7.62 18.77 -9.47
C HIS A 171 -8.76 17.98 -8.82
N ASP A 172 -9.87 18.66 -8.53
CA ASP A 172 -11.08 18.05 -7.99
C ASP A 172 -12.02 17.65 -9.14
N HIS A 173 -12.49 16.40 -9.14
CA HIS A 173 -13.57 15.96 -10.02
C HIS A 173 -14.19 14.64 -9.54
N ALA A 174 -15.47 14.43 -9.86
CA ALA A 174 -16.14 13.17 -9.58
C ALA A 174 -15.55 12.05 -10.45
N ALA A 175 -15.60 10.81 -9.97
CA ALA A 175 -15.19 9.68 -10.77
C ALA A 175 -15.94 9.67 -12.11
N ARG A 176 -15.21 9.60 -13.23
CA ARG A 176 -15.83 9.69 -14.57
C ARG A 176 -16.45 8.38 -15.01
N ALA A 177 -15.92 7.28 -14.48
CA ALA A 177 -16.32 5.95 -14.85
C ALA A 177 -17.65 5.53 -14.20
N VAL A 178 -18.45 4.76 -14.92
CA VAL A 178 -19.59 4.01 -14.35
C VAL A 178 -19.07 2.71 -13.73
N PRO A 179 -19.40 2.35 -12.48
CA PRO A 179 -18.98 1.08 -11.86
C PRO A 179 -19.41 -0.16 -12.65
N GLY A 180 -18.61 -1.23 -12.59
CA GLY A 180 -18.83 -2.45 -13.39
C GLY A 180 -19.66 -3.51 -12.71
N SER A 181 -19.87 -3.34 -11.40
CA SER A 181 -20.73 -4.17 -10.60
C SER A 181 -21.25 -3.36 -9.41
N PRO A 182 -22.46 -3.67 -8.92
CA PRO A 182 -22.97 -3.11 -7.67
C PRO A 182 -21.98 -3.39 -6.53
N GLY A 183 -21.51 -2.34 -5.83
CA GLY A 183 -20.59 -2.46 -4.69
C GLY A 183 -19.11 -2.19 -4.98
N ARG A 184 -18.68 -2.04 -6.25
CA ARG A 184 -17.37 -1.42 -6.55
C ARG A 184 -17.50 0.10 -6.53
N GLN A 185 -16.85 0.74 -5.56
CA GLN A 185 -16.80 2.20 -5.46
C GLN A 185 -15.74 2.75 -6.42
N ASN A 186 -16.14 3.69 -7.29
CA ASN A 186 -15.19 4.56 -7.97
C ASN A 186 -14.87 5.73 -7.05
N TRP A 187 -13.61 6.16 -7.03
CA TRP A 187 -13.16 7.22 -6.12
C TRP A 187 -13.19 8.55 -6.82
N ASP A 188 -13.78 9.55 -6.18
CA ASP A 188 -13.64 10.93 -6.62
C ASP A 188 -12.19 11.38 -6.43
N ARG A 189 -11.74 12.26 -7.33
CA ARG A 189 -10.47 12.94 -7.15
C ARG A 189 -10.68 14.19 -6.30
N VAL A 190 -9.96 14.27 -5.19
CA VAL A 190 -10.00 15.38 -4.25
C VAL A 190 -8.61 16.02 -4.13
N GLY A 191 -8.10 16.52 -5.27
CA GLY A 191 -6.79 17.16 -5.36
C GLY A 191 -6.60 18.35 -4.41
N THR A 192 -7.65 19.11 -4.10
CA THR A 192 -7.59 20.20 -3.11
C THR A 192 -7.35 19.66 -1.70
N ALA A 193 -7.88 18.49 -1.35
CA ALA A 193 -7.60 17.85 -0.07
C ALA A 193 -6.13 17.43 0.05
N LYS A 194 -5.52 16.95 -1.04
CA LYS A 194 -4.07 16.71 -1.10
C LYS A 194 -3.28 18.02 -0.95
N ALA A 195 -3.66 19.07 -1.68
CA ALA A 195 -3.02 20.38 -1.60
C ALA A 195 -3.02 20.94 -0.17
N VAL A 196 -4.17 20.85 0.51
CA VAL A 196 -4.32 21.29 1.91
C VAL A 196 -3.55 20.41 2.88
N ALA A 197 -3.53 19.08 2.69
CA ALA A 197 -2.74 18.20 3.55
C ALA A 197 -1.24 18.55 3.48
N ASP A 198 -0.71 18.81 2.29
CA ASP A 198 0.68 19.23 2.10
C ASP A 198 0.94 20.63 2.66
N PHE A 199 0.06 21.59 2.37
CA PHE A 199 0.15 22.95 2.91
C PHE A 199 0.13 22.95 4.44
N ALA A 200 -0.78 22.19 5.05
CA ALA A 200 -0.91 22.08 6.50
C ALA A 200 0.33 21.42 7.13
N ARG A 201 0.89 20.40 6.48
CA ARG A 201 2.13 19.75 6.92
C ARG A 201 3.32 20.71 6.88
N GLN A 202 3.45 21.46 5.78
CA GLN A 202 4.59 22.34 5.53
C GLN A 202 4.56 23.60 6.39
N PHE A 203 3.40 24.24 6.54
CA PHE A 203 3.30 25.58 7.12
C PHE A 203 2.55 25.63 8.47
N LEU A 204 1.60 24.73 8.71
CA LEU A 204 0.70 24.81 9.88
C LEU A 204 1.06 23.81 10.99
N GLY A 205 2.21 23.13 10.89
CA GLY A 205 2.66 22.19 11.91
C GLY A 205 1.76 20.95 12.04
N VAL A 206 1.06 20.54 10.98
CA VAL A 206 0.20 19.36 11.01
C VAL A 206 0.98 18.09 10.67
N ARG A 207 0.73 17.00 11.38
CA ARG A 207 1.32 15.69 11.12
C ARG A 207 0.23 14.63 11.07
N PHE A 208 0.07 14.00 9.92
CA PHE A 208 -0.80 12.84 9.75
C PHE A 208 0.01 11.62 10.18
N LEU A 209 -0.38 10.95 11.26
CA LEU A 209 0.43 9.90 11.87
C LEU A 209 -0.19 8.52 11.68
N TYR A 210 -1.51 8.46 11.69
CA TYR A 210 -2.32 7.26 11.53
C TYR A 210 -3.54 7.56 10.64
N PRO A 211 -4.19 6.54 10.06
CA PRO A 211 -5.41 6.76 9.31
C PRO A 211 -6.52 7.26 10.22
N GLU A 212 -7.10 8.39 9.86
CA GLU A 212 -8.17 9.00 10.63
C GLU A 212 -9.55 8.45 10.25
N VAL A 213 -9.73 7.86 9.06
CA VAL A 213 -10.98 7.23 8.63
C VAL A 213 -10.78 5.73 8.36
N PRO A 214 -11.83 4.90 8.50
CA PRO A 214 -11.73 3.47 8.20
C PRO A 214 -11.50 3.20 6.70
N PRO A 215 -11.06 1.99 6.32
CA PRO A 215 -10.99 1.60 4.92
C PRO A 215 -12.33 1.78 4.18
N TYR A 216 -12.28 1.99 2.87
CA TYR A 216 -13.42 2.34 2.01
C TYR A 216 -14.09 3.68 2.32
N ALA A 217 -13.51 4.52 3.18
CA ALA A 217 -13.99 5.86 3.46
C ALA A 217 -13.18 6.94 2.72
N THR A 218 -13.86 8.03 2.37
CA THR A 218 -13.25 9.24 1.79
C THR A 218 -13.02 10.31 2.86
N VAL A 219 -12.35 11.41 2.48
CA VAL A 219 -12.22 12.63 3.30
C VAL A 219 -13.55 13.09 3.92
N GLY A 220 -14.68 12.94 3.21
CA GLY A 220 -16.00 13.31 3.72
C GLY A 220 -16.39 12.61 5.03
N ALA A 221 -15.90 11.39 5.26
CA ALA A 221 -16.18 10.64 6.49
C ALA A 221 -15.57 11.27 7.74
N ALA A 222 -14.60 12.18 7.58
CA ALA A 222 -14.05 12.96 8.68
C ALA A 222 -15.12 13.77 9.42
N ALA A 223 -16.27 14.07 8.81
CA ALA A 223 -17.38 14.79 9.45
C ALA A 223 -17.82 14.19 10.81
N LYS A 224 -17.60 12.89 11.03
CA LYS A 224 -17.94 12.17 12.27
C LYS A 224 -16.81 12.18 13.31
N ILE A 225 -15.72 12.89 13.04
CA ILE A 225 -14.47 12.87 13.80
C ILE A 225 -14.20 14.26 14.35
N ASP A 226 -13.90 14.34 15.65
CA ASP A 226 -13.23 15.49 16.23
C ASP A 226 -11.74 15.44 15.82
N LEU A 227 -11.38 16.24 14.80
CA LEU A 227 -10.02 16.27 14.27
C LEU A 227 -9.00 16.70 15.33
N LEU A 228 -9.37 17.61 16.23
CA LEU A 228 -8.47 18.15 17.25
C LEU A 228 -8.13 17.07 18.29
N ALA A 229 -9.17 16.39 18.79
CA ALA A 229 -9.04 15.33 19.78
C ALA A 229 -8.53 14.00 19.20
N SER A 230 -8.66 13.77 17.89
CA SER A 230 -8.26 12.53 17.23
C SER A 230 -6.77 12.22 17.44
N PRO A 231 -6.41 11.00 17.88
CA PRO A 231 -5.01 10.57 17.99
C PRO A 231 -4.34 10.38 16.62
N ALA A 232 -5.10 10.37 15.51
CA ALA A 232 -4.58 10.11 14.18
C ALA A 232 -3.76 11.26 13.57
N ILE A 233 -4.11 12.50 13.93
CA ILE A 233 -3.49 13.73 13.41
C ILE A 233 -2.92 14.50 14.59
N GLU A 234 -1.71 15.02 14.46
CA GLU A 234 -1.10 15.90 15.45
C GLU A 234 -1.03 17.34 14.92
N PHE A 235 -1.39 18.30 15.78
CA PHE A 235 -1.23 19.73 15.53
C PHE A 235 -0.12 20.24 16.46
N LEU A 236 1.05 20.55 15.89
CA LEU A 236 2.19 21.05 16.64
C LEU A 236 1.93 22.51 17.09
N PRO A 237 2.42 22.94 18.26
CA PRO A 237 2.24 24.30 18.72
C PRO A 237 3.07 25.25 17.87
N MET A 238 2.42 26.25 17.31
CA MET A 238 3.00 27.25 16.43
C MET A 238 2.64 28.63 17.01
N LYS A 239 3.64 29.37 17.50
CA LYS A 239 3.44 30.79 17.88
C LYS A 239 3.16 31.67 16.67
N THR A 240 3.69 31.30 15.52
CA THR A 240 3.53 32.02 14.26
C THR A 240 3.40 31.02 13.13
N ILE A 241 2.49 31.29 12.20
CA ILE A 241 2.34 30.56 10.94
C ILE A 241 2.64 31.56 9.83
N VAL A 242 3.67 31.26 9.04
CA VAL A 242 4.09 32.08 7.91
C VAL A 242 4.11 31.26 6.63
N VAL A 243 3.81 31.92 5.52
CA VAL A 243 4.06 31.41 4.17
C VAL A 243 4.87 32.44 3.38
N PRO A 244 5.69 32.02 2.39
CA PRO A 244 6.42 32.98 1.56
C PRO A 244 5.45 33.92 0.83
N GLU A 245 5.75 35.22 0.76
CA GLU A 245 4.96 36.18 -0.03
C GLU A 245 5.01 35.87 -1.53
N GLY A 246 6.14 35.35 -1.99
CA GLY A 246 6.33 34.84 -3.35
C GLY A 246 5.91 33.37 -3.54
N LEU A 247 5.07 32.80 -2.66
CA LEU A 247 4.63 31.40 -2.80
C LEU A 247 4.00 31.20 -4.18
N ASN A 248 4.60 30.33 -4.98
CA ASN A 248 4.14 29.99 -6.32
C ASN A 248 4.59 28.56 -6.66
N VAL A 249 3.83 27.59 -6.19
CA VAL A 249 4.13 26.17 -6.34
C VAL A 249 3.05 25.53 -7.21
N LEU A 250 3.48 24.89 -8.29
CA LEU A 250 2.71 23.87 -9.00
C LEU A 250 3.36 22.53 -8.67
N GLN A 251 2.67 21.69 -7.90
CA GLN A 251 3.15 20.36 -7.55
C GLN A 251 2.40 19.31 -8.37
N THR A 252 3.14 18.37 -8.95
CA THR A 252 2.59 17.08 -9.38
C THR A 252 3.18 16.00 -8.48
N PRO A 253 2.37 15.34 -7.62
CA PRO A 253 2.82 14.15 -6.90
C PRO A 253 3.37 13.10 -7.86
N TRP A 254 4.47 12.45 -7.47
CA TRP A 254 5.16 11.49 -8.33
C TRP A 254 4.27 10.32 -8.77
N LEU A 255 3.48 9.81 -7.82
CA LEU A 255 2.55 8.72 -8.05
C LEU A 255 1.17 9.26 -8.41
N ARG A 256 0.54 8.67 -9.42
CA ARG A 256 -0.88 8.91 -9.73
C ARG A 256 -1.81 7.93 -9.01
N VAL A 257 -1.30 6.75 -8.65
CA VAL A 257 -1.99 5.70 -7.88
C VAL A 257 -0.99 5.05 -6.91
N ASN A 258 -1.42 4.78 -5.68
CA ASN A 258 -0.65 4.02 -4.69
C ASN A 258 -1.60 3.30 -3.73
N THR A 259 -2.23 2.26 -4.25
CA THR A 259 -3.41 1.65 -3.64
C THR A 259 -3.12 0.24 -3.13
N SER A 260 -4.03 -0.27 -2.32
CA SER A 260 -4.00 -1.59 -1.69
C SER A 260 -5.42 -2.08 -1.49
N HIS A 261 -5.58 -3.33 -1.06
CA HIS A 261 -6.88 -3.83 -0.59
C HIS A 261 -6.84 -4.08 0.94
N PRO A 262 -7.78 -3.52 1.71
CA PRO A 262 -8.77 -2.52 1.29
C PRO A 262 -8.13 -1.15 0.95
N PRO A 263 -8.74 -0.34 0.07
CA PRO A 263 -8.32 1.03 -0.23
C PRO A 263 -8.77 2.03 0.84
N GLY A 264 -8.07 3.18 0.91
CA GLY A 264 -8.45 4.35 1.69
C GLY A 264 -8.24 5.63 0.88
N ALA A 265 -8.95 6.70 1.26
CA ALA A 265 -8.75 8.04 0.70
C ALA A 265 -9.01 9.13 1.76
N GLY A 266 -8.55 8.90 2.99
CA GLY A 266 -8.54 9.90 4.04
C GLY A 266 -7.43 10.94 3.87
N PHE A 267 -7.37 11.91 4.76
CA PHE A 267 -6.26 12.85 4.85
C PHE A 267 -4.92 12.14 5.08
N TYR A 268 -4.90 11.09 5.92
CA TYR A 268 -3.71 10.27 6.08
C TYR A 268 -3.24 9.67 4.75
N ASP A 269 -4.16 9.12 3.96
CA ASP A 269 -3.78 8.50 2.69
C ASP A 269 -3.22 9.53 1.71
N LEU A 270 -3.90 10.67 1.55
CA LEU A 270 -3.46 11.73 0.65
C LEU A 270 -2.12 12.34 1.09
N ALA A 271 -1.93 12.60 2.39
CA ALA A 271 -0.69 13.14 2.94
C ALA A 271 0.52 12.21 2.75
N HIS A 272 0.29 10.90 2.62
CA HIS A 272 1.32 9.88 2.43
C HIS A 272 1.38 9.35 1.00
N ASN A 273 0.80 10.08 0.03
CA ASN A 273 0.78 9.70 -1.37
C ASN A 273 0.21 8.29 -1.60
N ARG A 274 -0.78 7.86 -0.79
CA ARG A 274 -1.51 6.58 -0.87
C ARG A 274 -2.80 6.76 -1.68
N PHE A 275 -2.64 7.14 -2.93
CA PHE A 275 -3.77 7.54 -3.75
C PHE A 275 -4.67 6.36 -4.16
N PRO A 276 -5.99 6.47 -3.99
CA PRO A 276 -6.93 5.49 -4.52
C PRO A 276 -6.97 5.56 -6.05
N ARG A 277 -7.69 4.61 -6.66
CA ARG A 277 -7.94 4.61 -8.10
C ARG A 277 -9.15 5.46 -8.42
N VAL A 278 -8.96 6.48 -9.25
CA VAL A 278 -10.03 7.37 -9.70
C VAL A 278 -10.61 6.85 -11.02
N ASP A 279 -9.82 6.90 -12.11
CA ASP A 279 -10.28 6.56 -13.47
C ASP A 279 -9.55 5.35 -14.09
N GLU A 280 -8.90 4.52 -13.26
CA GLU A 280 -8.14 3.35 -13.70
C GLU A 280 -8.85 2.06 -13.23
N VAL A 281 -9.03 1.10 -14.15
CA VAL A 281 -9.48 -0.25 -13.79
C VAL A 281 -8.39 -0.92 -12.94
N PHE A 282 -8.79 -1.85 -12.09
CA PHE A 282 -7.86 -2.69 -11.34
C PHE A 282 -8.25 -4.15 -11.39
N GLY A 283 -7.33 -4.92 -11.94
CA GLY A 283 -7.26 -6.36 -11.83
C GLY A 283 -6.05 -6.85 -12.59
N GLY A 284 -5.19 -7.60 -11.93
CA GLY A 284 -4.39 -8.59 -12.66
C GLY A 284 -5.31 -9.68 -13.19
N HIS A 285 -4.83 -10.48 -14.14
CA HIS A 285 -5.53 -11.69 -14.61
C HIS A 285 -6.89 -11.42 -15.31
N THR A 286 -7.00 -10.32 -16.06
CA THR A 286 -8.27 -9.87 -16.69
C THR A 286 -8.82 -10.79 -17.78
N TRP A 287 -8.06 -11.75 -18.29
CA TRP A 287 -8.56 -12.71 -19.29
C TRP A 287 -9.76 -13.51 -18.79
N GLU A 288 -9.84 -13.79 -17.49
CA GLU A 288 -10.97 -14.50 -16.89
C GLU A 288 -12.26 -13.68 -16.87
N TRP A 289 -12.18 -12.35 -16.86
CA TRP A 289 -13.39 -11.52 -16.96
C TRP A 289 -13.98 -11.59 -18.37
N ALA A 290 -13.12 -11.59 -19.38
CA ALA A 290 -13.51 -11.69 -20.78
C ALA A 290 -13.99 -13.10 -21.17
N VAL A 291 -13.36 -14.13 -20.57
CA VAL A 291 -13.64 -15.54 -20.84
C VAL A 291 -13.79 -16.28 -19.51
N PRO A 292 -14.96 -16.14 -18.85
CA PRO A 292 -15.17 -16.69 -17.52
C PRO A 292 -15.45 -18.20 -17.58
N ALA A 293 -15.30 -18.87 -16.44
CA ALA A 293 -15.34 -20.33 -16.33
C ALA A 293 -16.65 -20.95 -16.84
N GLU A 294 -17.76 -20.21 -16.75
CA GLU A 294 -19.10 -20.65 -17.18
C GLU A 294 -19.16 -20.95 -18.68
N LEU A 295 -18.28 -20.34 -19.48
CA LEU A 295 -18.23 -20.59 -20.93
C LEU A 295 -17.67 -21.97 -21.27
N PHE A 296 -17.06 -22.70 -20.34
CA PHE A 296 -16.44 -23.99 -20.65
C PHE A 296 -17.45 -25.04 -21.13
N ALA A 297 -18.68 -25.02 -20.62
CA ALA A 297 -19.70 -26.00 -21.00
C ALA A 297 -20.12 -25.87 -22.47
N GLU A 298 -20.21 -24.64 -22.98
CA GLU A 298 -20.65 -24.33 -24.34
C GLU A 298 -19.48 -24.17 -25.31
N HIS A 299 -18.35 -23.66 -24.82
CA HIS A 299 -17.16 -23.29 -25.58
C HIS A 299 -15.86 -23.85 -24.97
N PRO A 300 -15.71 -25.18 -24.84
CA PRO A 300 -14.49 -25.79 -24.31
C PRO A 300 -13.26 -25.46 -25.16
N GLU A 301 -13.42 -25.13 -26.44
CA GLU A 301 -12.38 -24.69 -27.37
C GLU A 301 -11.74 -23.34 -27.03
N TYR A 302 -12.35 -22.55 -26.14
CA TYR A 302 -11.75 -21.31 -25.62
C TYR A 302 -10.59 -21.59 -24.66
N PHE A 303 -10.59 -22.76 -24.04
CA PHE A 303 -9.63 -23.12 -23.00
C PHE A 303 -8.46 -23.92 -23.56
N ALA A 304 -7.32 -23.87 -22.87
CA ALA A 304 -6.08 -24.51 -23.31
C ALA A 304 -6.27 -26.02 -23.52
N LEU A 305 -5.69 -26.57 -24.58
CA LEU A 305 -5.57 -28.00 -24.79
C LEU A 305 -4.28 -28.47 -24.12
N VAL A 306 -4.36 -29.35 -23.14
CA VAL A 306 -3.19 -29.93 -22.46
C VAL A 306 -3.37 -31.44 -22.39
N ASN A 307 -2.36 -32.20 -22.81
CA ASN A 307 -2.36 -33.66 -22.85
C ASN A 307 -3.61 -34.24 -23.54
N GLY A 308 -4.01 -33.63 -24.66
CA GLY A 308 -5.17 -34.07 -25.45
C GLY A 308 -6.55 -33.67 -24.91
N SER A 309 -6.63 -32.97 -23.77
CA SER A 309 -7.90 -32.57 -23.15
C SER A 309 -7.99 -31.05 -22.96
N ARG A 310 -9.21 -30.48 -23.08
CA ARG A 310 -9.45 -29.06 -22.77
C ARG A 310 -9.42 -28.87 -21.26
N MET A 311 -8.62 -27.92 -20.81
CA MET A 311 -8.44 -27.63 -19.40
C MET A 311 -9.74 -27.08 -18.80
N GLN A 312 -10.24 -27.77 -17.78
CA GLN A 312 -11.34 -27.28 -16.96
C GLN A 312 -10.88 -26.01 -16.24
N PRO A 313 -11.61 -24.88 -16.37
CA PRO A 313 -11.21 -23.64 -15.73
C PRO A 313 -11.35 -23.76 -14.21
N ARG A 314 -10.30 -23.34 -13.51
CA ARG A 314 -10.34 -23.08 -12.07
C ARG A 314 -10.31 -21.57 -11.89
N ALA A 315 -11.18 -21.05 -11.02
CA ALA A 315 -11.25 -19.62 -10.77
C ALA A 315 -9.86 -19.03 -10.45
N GLY A 316 -9.47 -17.95 -11.14
CA GLY A 316 -8.15 -17.31 -11.05
C GLY A 316 -7.01 -18.00 -11.79
N MET A 317 -7.18 -19.26 -12.24
CA MET A 317 -6.12 -20.10 -12.82
C MET A 317 -6.53 -20.75 -14.16
N ALA A 318 -7.64 -20.33 -14.76
CA ALA A 318 -8.10 -20.83 -16.05
C ALA A 318 -7.04 -20.55 -17.13
N GLN A 319 -6.83 -21.47 -18.07
CA GLN A 319 -5.84 -21.34 -19.14
C GLN A 319 -6.52 -21.30 -20.49
N TYR A 320 -6.02 -20.48 -21.41
CA TYR A 320 -6.76 -20.08 -22.62
C TYR A 320 -6.06 -20.45 -23.93
N CYS A 321 -6.84 -20.69 -24.97
CA CYS A 321 -6.36 -20.99 -26.31
C CYS A 321 -6.21 -19.70 -27.14
N LEU A 322 -5.04 -19.06 -27.12
CA LEU A 322 -4.80 -17.77 -27.81
C LEU A 322 -4.87 -17.83 -29.35
N SER A 323 -4.82 -19.01 -29.95
CA SER A 323 -5.07 -19.16 -31.39
C SER A 323 -6.56 -19.14 -31.75
N ASN A 324 -7.46 -19.16 -30.77
CA ASN A 324 -8.89 -19.02 -30.98
C ASN A 324 -9.23 -17.52 -31.15
N GLU A 325 -9.80 -17.15 -32.29
CA GLU A 325 -10.13 -15.77 -32.62
C GLU A 325 -11.20 -15.18 -31.69
N ASP A 326 -12.18 -15.98 -31.27
CA ASP A 326 -13.23 -15.53 -30.35
C ASP A 326 -12.68 -15.19 -28.97
N VAL A 327 -11.68 -15.95 -28.49
CA VAL A 327 -11.00 -15.65 -27.22
C VAL A 327 -10.31 -14.29 -27.29
N ARG A 328 -9.54 -14.05 -28.37
CA ARG A 328 -8.87 -12.76 -28.58
C ARG A 328 -9.86 -11.61 -28.74
N GLU A 329 -10.97 -11.85 -29.44
CA GLU A 329 -12.03 -10.87 -29.64
C GLU A 329 -12.76 -10.54 -28.33
N ARG A 330 -13.06 -11.54 -27.50
CA ARG A 330 -13.66 -11.34 -26.17
C ARG A 330 -12.76 -10.50 -25.26
N ILE A 331 -11.45 -10.80 -25.22
CA ILE A 331 -10.50 -10.01 -24.43
C ILE A 331 -10.47 -8.56 -24.90
N TYR A 332 -10.39 -8.31 -26.21
CA TYR A 332 -10.46 -6.95 -26.75
C TYR A 332 -11.78 -6.24 -26.39
N ARG A 333 -12.93 -6.91 -26.56
CA ARG A 333 -14.25 -6.32 -26.29
C ARG A 333 -14.46 -6.01 -24.82
N ASP A 334 -13.98 -6.87 -23.91
CA ASP A 334 -14.04 -6.59 -22.48
C ASP A 334 -13.29 -5.28 -22.17
N LEU A 335 -12.03 -5.18 -22.59
CA LEU A 335 -11.20 -3.98 -22.40
C LEU A 335 -11.85 -2.72 -23.00
N ALA A 336 -12.34 -2.79 -24.24
CA ALA A 336 -13.05 -1.69 -24.89
C ALA A 336 -14.29 -1.26 -24.07
N SER A 337 -15.07 -2.21 -23.56
CA SER A 337 -16.27 -1.90 -22.77
C SER A 337 -15.97 -1.12 -21.48
N TRP A 338 -14.80 -1.34 -20.86
CA TRP A 338 -14.37 -0.54 -19.72
C TRP A 338 -14.03 0.89 -20.15
N LEU A 339 -13.37 1.08 -21.29
CA LEU A 339 -13.09 2.42 -21.82
C LEU A 339 -14.37 3.18 -22.19
N ASP A 340 -15.33 2.51 -22.83
CA ASP A 340 -16.65 3.05 -23.16
C ASP A 340 -17.43 3.51 -21.91
N ARG A 341 -17.19 2.85 -20.77
CA ARG A 341 -17.76 3.22 -19.46
C ARG A 341 -17.08 4.42 -18.80
N GLY A 342 -16.09 5.04 -19.44
CA GLY A 342 -15.47 6.30 -19.02
C GLY A 342 -14.08 6.16 -18.38
N TYR A 343 -13.55 4.95 -18.21
CA TYR A 343 -12.20 4.75 -17.64
C TYR A 343 -11.12 5.34 -18.55
N ALA A 344 -10.07 5.91 -17.94
CA ALA A 344 -8.92 6.45 -18.66
C ALA A 344 -7.90 5.35 -19.01
N SER A 345 -7.86 4.27 -18.23
CA SER A 345 -6.95 3.14 -18.43
C SER A 345 -7.59 1.82 -18.04
N VAL A 346 -7.19 0.75 -18.74
CA VAL A 346 -7.56 -0.65 -18.47
C VAL A 346 -6.34 -1.51 -18.19
N ASP A 347 -6.52 -2.63 -17.49
CA ASP A 347 -5.47 -3.61 -17.22
C ASP A 347 -5.61 -4.84 -18.12
N LEU A 348 -4.50 -5.29 -18.71
CA LEU A 348 -4.41 -6.50 -19.52
C LEU A 348 -3.41 -7.46 -18.87
N GLY A 349 -3.91 -8.57 -18.32
CA GLY A 349 -3.06 -9.55 -17.65
C GLY A 349 -3.50 -10.99 -17.85
N GLN A 350 -2.53 -11.88 -18.13
CA GLN A 350 -2.74 -13.32 -18.16
C GLN A 350 -3.02 -13.89 -16.75
N PRO A 351 -3.69 -15.05 -16.65
CA PRO A 351 -4.03 -15.73 -15.39
C PRO A 351 -2.81 -16.29 -14.63
N ASP A 352 -3.04 -16.67 -13.36
CA ASP A 352 -2.06 -17.38 -12.55
C ASP A 352 -1.80 -18.80 -13.06
N GLY A 353 -0.64 -19.37 -12.67
CA GLY A 353 -0.33 -20.79 -12.88
C GLY A 353 -0.27 -21.20 -14.35
N PHE A 354 0.34 -20.35 -15.19
CA PHE A 354 0.39 -20.51 -16.65
C PHE A 354 0.68 -21.96 -17.09
N GLN A 355 -0.15 -22.47 -18.00
CA GLN A 355 0.10 -23.71 -18.73
C GLN A 355 -0.10 -23.49 -20.23
N GLU A 356 0.80 -24.06 -21.03
CA GLU A 356 0.77 -23.89 -22.48
C GLU A 356 -0.37 -24.64 -23.16
N CYS A 357 -1.05 -24.00 -24.10
CA CYS A 357 -2.01 -24.68 -24.96
C CYS A 357 -1.29 -25.44 -26.09
N GLN A 358 -1.32 -26.76 -26.04
CA GLN A 358 -0.60 -27.68 -26.94
C GLN A 358 -1.30 -27.91 -28.29
N CYS A 359 -2.33 -27.11 -28.65
CA CYS A 359 -3.02 -27.31 -29.92
C CYS A 359 -2.14 -26.87 -31.12
N PRO A 360 -2.26 -27.51 -32.30
CA PRO A 360 -1.41 -27.19 -33.46
C PRO A 360 -1.48 -25.72 -33.91
N LYS A 361 -2.63 -25.07 -33.73
CA LYS A 361 -2.82 -23.66 -34.07
C LYS A 361 -2.06 -22.72 -33.12
N CYS A 362 -1.97 -23.06 -31.83
CA CYS A 362 -1.16 -22.31 -30.87
C CYS A 362 0.34 -22.53 -31.09
N ASP A 363 0.73 -23.74 -31.48
CA ASP A 363 2.11 -24.08 -31.80
C ASP A 363 2.65 -23.25 -32.98
N ALA A 364 1.83 -23.06 -34.02
CA ALA A 364 2.14 -22.21 -35.17
C ALA A 364 1.93 -20.71 -34.93
N LEU A 365 1.33 -20.30 -33.80
CA LEU A 365 0.88 -18.92 -33.60
C LEU A 365 2.07 -17.94 -33.57
N TYR A 366 1.99 -16.92 -34.42
CA TYR A 366 2.99 -15.87 -34.60
C TYR A 366 4.41 -16.37 -34.94
N ALA A 367 4.56 -17.61 -35.41
CA ALA A 367 5.86 -18.23 -35.73
C ALA A 367 6.88 -18.17 -34.57
N THR A 368 6.41 -18.26 -33.32
CA THR A 368 7.25 -18.21 -32.10
C THR A 368 7.64 -19.60 -31.57
N GLY A 369 7.19 -20.69 -32.21
CA GLY A 369 7.48 -22.06 -31.78
C GLY A 369 6.98 -22.34 -30.36
N LYS A 370 7.86 -22.71 -29.43
CA LYS A 370 7.54 -22.93 -28.01
C LYS A 370 7.76 -21.72 -27.10
N ASP A 371 8.17 -20.57 -27.63
CA ASP A 371 8.34 -19.36 -26.82
C ASP A 371 6.96 -18.74 -26.51
N TRP A 372 6.38 -19.11 -25.38
CA TRP A 372 5.07 -18.61 -24.94
C TRP A 372 5.11 -17.19 -24.40
N ALA A 373 6.25 -16.76 -23.85
CA ALA A 373 6.40 -15.39 -23.40
C ALA A 373 6.27 -14.45 -24.61
N GLU A 374 6.92 -14.82 -25.72
CA GLU A 374 6.82 -14.06 -26.96
C GLU A 374 5.41 -14.05 -27.56
N LYS A 375 4.69 -15.19 -27.53
CA LYS A 375 3.29 -15.23 -28.00
C LYS A 375 2.40 -14.24 -27.24
N ILE A 376 2.54 -14.23 -25.92
CA ILE A 376 1.74 -13.37 -25.05
C ILE A 376 2.12 -11.91 -25.29
N TRP A 377 3.42 -11.60 -25.45
CA TRP A 377 3.84 -10.23 -25.76
C TRP A 377 3.30 -9.73 -27.10
N ILE A 378 3.38 -10.55 -28.15
CA ILE A 378 2.82 -10.21 -29.46
C ILE A 378 1.31 -10.01 -29.36
N PHE A 379 0.58 -10.91 -28.69
CA PHE A 379 -0.86 -10.77 -28.47
C PHE A 379 -1.22 -9.49 -27.71
N ASN A 380 -0.52 -9.19 -26.62
CA ASN A 380 -0.78 -8.01 -25.80
C ASN A 380 -0.49 -6.72 -26.59
N ARG A 381 0.60 -6.69 -27.37
CA ARG A 381 0.93 -5.58 -28.25
C ARG A 381 -0.16 -5.35 -29.32
N LEU A 382 -0.58 -6.40 -30.03
CA LEU A 382 -1.62 -6.29 -31.06
C LEU A 382 -2.96 -5.81 -30.48
N THR A 383 -3.28 -6.25 -29.25
CA THR A 383 -4.46 -5.78 -28.52
C THR A 383 -4.34 -4.29 -28.18
N ALA A 384 -3.16 -3.85 -27.72
CA ALA A 384 -2.89 -2.44 -27.43
C ALA A 384 -2.97 -1.55 -28.69
N GLU A 385 -2.42 -1.98 -29.82
CA GLU A 385 -2.52 -1.28 -31.12
C GLU A 385 -3.99 -1.14 -31.57
N ARG A 386 -4.80 -2.18 -31.35
CA ARG A 386 -6.23 -2.13 -31.69
C ARG A 386 -7.00 -1.17 -30.78
N LEU A 387 -6.71 -1.17 -29.47
CA LEU A 387 -7.31 -0.24 -28.52
C LEU A 387 -6.91 1.21 -28.78
N GLU A 388 -5.66 1.46 -29.17
CA GLU A 388 -5.19 2.81 -29.54
C GLU A 388 -5.99 3.38 -30.71
N LYS A 389 -6.31 2.54 -31.71
CA LYS A 389 -7.11 2.92 -32.87
C LYS A 389 -8.58 3.17 -32.52
N SER A 390 -9.18 2.30 -31.70
CA SER A 390 -10.60 2.41 -31.36
C SER A 390 -10.90 3.43 -30.25
N HIS A 391 -9.94 3.70 -29.37
CA HIS A 391 -10.08 4.61 -28.23
C HIS A 391 -8.87 5.55 -28.10
N PRO A 392 -8.68 6.51 -29.03
CA PRO A 392 -7.57 7.45 -28.97
C PRO A 392 -7.51 8.20 -27.62
N GLY A 393 -6.30 8.31 -27.07
CA GLY A 393 -6.06 8.98 -25.78
C GLY A 393 -6.33 8.15 -24.53
N ARG A 394 -6.83 6.91 -24.67
CA ARG A 394 -6.95 5.94 -23.56
C ARG A 394 -5.71 5.07 -23.45
N ARG A 395 -5.49 4.46 -22.29
CA ARG A 395 -4.31 3.65 -21.97
C ARG A 395 -4.64 2.19 -21.68
N VAL A 396 -3.64 1.33 -21.88
CA VAL A 396 -3.64 -0.06 -21.42
C VAL A 396 -2.39 -0.32 -20.59
N THR A 397 -2.56 -0.88 -19.41
CA THR A 397 -1.48 -1.36 -18.55
C THR A 397 -1.35 -2.86 -18.71
N ILE A 398 -0.27 -3.32 -19.33
CA ILE A 398 -0.01 -4.75 -19.55
C ILE A 398 0.80 -5.30 -18.37
N MET A 399 0.34 -6.41 -17.80
CA MET A 399 1.02 -7.08 -16.69
C MET A 399 2.22 -7.90 -17.17
N SER A 400 3.40 -7.59 -16.64
CA SER A 400 4.63 -8.37 -16.78
C SER A 400 4.70 -9.39 -15.64
N TYR A 401 4.25 -10.63 -15.88
CA TYR A 401 4.04 -11.63 -14.82
C TYR A 401 4.36 -13.06 -15.24
N GLY A 402 4.91 -13.84 -14.31
CA GLY A 402 5.27 -15.24 -14.53
C GLY A 402 6.23 -15.37 -15.71
N LEU A 403 5.82 -16.07 -16.77
CA LEU A 403 6.65 -16.23 -17.96
C LEU A 403 6.96 -14.91 -18.70
N THR A 404 6.13 -13.86 -18.55
CA THR A 404 6.39 -12.55 -19.16
C THR A 404 7.12 -11.60 -18.22
N ALA A 405 7.78 -12.09 -17.16
CA ALA A 405 8.62 -11.25 -16.30
C ALA A 405 9.79 -10.62 -17.06
N LEU A 406 10.29 -11.30 -18.11
CA LEU A 406 11.26 -10.76 -19.05
C LEU A 406 10.57 -10.05 -20.22
N PRO A 407 11.17 -8.97 -20.75
CA PRO A 407 10.62 -8.22 -21.88
C PRO A 407 10.56 -9.04 -23.18
N PRO A 408 9.78 -8.57 -24.18
CA PRO A 408 9.72 -9.20 -25.51
C PRO A 408 11.08 -9.24 -26.20
N LYS A 409 11.28 -10.28 -27.02
CA LYS A 409 12.47 -10.46 -27.85
C LYS A 409 12.25 -9.97 -29.29
N SER A 410 11.01 -10.04 -29.81
CA SER A 410 10.74 -9.72 -31.23
C SER A 410 10.51 -8.23 -31.51
N PHE A 411 10.35 -7.40 -30.48
CA PHE A 411 10.20 -5.96 -30.63
C PHE A 411 10.76 -5.19 -29.44
N ALA A 412 11.24 -3.98 -29.70
CA ALA A 412 11.82 -3.10 -28.68
C ALA A 412 10.93 -1.89 -28.34
N ARG A 413 9.75 -1.77 -28.94
CA ARG A 413 8.84 -0.62 -28.76
C ARG A 413 7.39 -1.05 -28.67
N PHE A 414 6.70 -0.58 -27.63
CA PHE A 414 5.26 -0.72 -27.47
C PHE A 414 4.47 0.45 -28.12
N PRO A 415 3.17 0.28 -28.40
CA PRO A 415 2.28 1.36 -28.85
C PRO A 415 2.21 2.53 -27.87
N ALA A 416 1.80 3.72 -28.32
CA ALA A 416 1.91 4.93 -27.51
C ALA A 416 0.96 4.94 -26.29
N ASN A 417 -0.11 4.14 -26.33
CA ASN A 417 -1.06 3.97 -25.24
C ASN A 417 -0.62 2.98 -24.13
N THR A 418 0.57 2.38 -24.23
CA THR A 418 0.94 1.22 -23.41
C THR A 418 1.78 1.58 -22.19
N CYS A 419 1.33 1.13 -21.02
CA CYS A 419 2.10 1.06 -19.77
C CYS A 419 2.44 -0.40 -19.45
N ILE A 420 3.51 -0.66 -18.70
CA ILE A 420 3.83 -2.00 -18.18
C ILE A 420 3.74 -2.02 -16.66
N MET A 421 2.96 -2.95 -16.10
CA MET A 421 2.97 -3.26 -14.68
C MET A 421 3.99 -4.34 -14.37
N LEU A 422 5.05 -3.95 -13.67
CA LEU A 422 6.07 -4.89 -13.20
C LEU A 422 5.59 -5.57 -11.91
N THR A 423 5.48 -6.91 -11.91
CA THR A 423 5.23 -7.69 -10.69
C THR A 423 6.51 -7.99 -9.91
N GLY A 424 7.55 -7.21 -10.18
CA GLY A 424 8.86 -7.25 -9.57
C GLY A 424 9.46 -5.87 -9.68
N THR A 425 9.95 -5.31 -8.58
CA THR A 425 10.47 -3.93 -8.59
C THR A 425 11.90 -3.85 -8.10
N ASN A 426 12.63 -4.97 -8.03
CA ASN A 426 14.06 -4.97 -7.73
C ASN A 426 14.87 -4.57 -8.96
N GLU A 427 16.16 -4.29 -8.75
CA GLU A 427 17.06 -3.89 -9.83
C GLU A 427 17.15 -4.97 -10.93
N GLU A 428 17.21 -6.24 -10.54
CA GLU A 428 17.21 -7.39 -11.47
C GLU A 428 15.91 -7.51 -12.29
N ASP A 429 14.78 -7.08 -11.74
CA ASP A 429 13.50 -7.07 -12.46
C ASP A 429 13.44 -5.92 -13.45
N ILE A 430 13.98 -4.75 -13.09
CA ILE A 430 13.87 -3.51 -13.85
C ILE A 430 14.94 -3.43 -14.95
N ALA A 431 16.16 -3.89 -14.67
CA ALA A 431 17.29 -3.75 -15.59
C ALA A 431 17.03 -4.28 -17.01
N PRO A 432 16.36 -5.43 -17.23
CA PRO A 432 16.04 -5.93 -18.57
C PRO A 432 15.19 -4.96 -19.40
N TRP A 433 14.32 -4.19 -18.74
CA TRP A 433 13.37 -3.28 -19.39
C TRP A 433 13.99 -1.99 -19.91
N ARG A 434 15.22 -1.65 -19.51
CA ARG A 434 15.88 -0.39 -19.93
C ARG A 434 16.13 -0.28 -21.43
N SER A 435 16.16 -1.42 -22.13
CA SER A 435 16.33 -1.49 -23.58
C SER A 435 15.02 -1.40 -24.37
N ILE A 436 13.88 -1.34 -23.68
CA ILE A 436 12.55 -1.39 -24.27
C ILE A 436 11.86 -0.03 -24.13
N GLU A 437 11.36 0.51 -25.23
CA GLU A 437 10.55 1.72 -25.24
C GLU A 437 9.11 1.37 -24.82
N VAL A 438 8.72 1.87 -23.64
CA VAL A 438 7.35 1.80 -23.10
C VAL A 438 6.82 3.23 -22.98
N PRO A 439 6.10 3.76 -23.99
CA PRO A 439 5.72 5.18 -24.03
C PRO A 439 4.84 5.64 -22.84
N GLY A 440 3.97 4.77 -22.33
CA GLY A 440 3.13 5.04 -21.15
C GLY A 440 3.87 4.88 -19.81
N GLY A 441 5.12 4.38 -19.83
CA GLY A 441 5.94 4.18 -18.64
C GLY A 441 5.59 2.93 -17.83
N PHE A 442 6.05 2.90 -16.59
CA PHE A 442 5.99 1.73 -15.72
C PHE A 442 5.11 1.95 -14.48
N THR A 443 4.45 0.88 -14.07
CA THR A 443 3.79 0.73 -12.77
C THR A 443 4.40 -0.47 -12.03
N GLY A 444 4.16 -0.61 -10.73
CA GLY A 444 4.77 -1.67 -9.94
C GLY A 444 3.80 -2.32 -8.94
N TYR A 445 3.96 -3.63 -8.74
CA TYR A 445 3.39 -4.34 -7.60
C TYR A 445 4.45 -4.48 -6.49
N LEU A 446 4.10 -4.12 -5.26
CA LEU A 446 4.98 -4.16 -4.11
C LEU A 446 4.61 -5.32 -3.18
N TYR A 447 5.62 -6.10 -2.79
CA TYR A 447 5.52 -7.25 -1.90
C TYR A 447 6.05 -6.95 -0.49
N ASN A 448 5.66 -5.79 0.07
CA ASN A 448 6.21 -5.31 1.33
C ASN A 448 5.58 -5.98 2.56
N TRP A 449 4.28 -6.27 2.52
CA TRP A 449 3.49 -6.82 3.63
C TRP A 449 2.89 -8.19 3.34
N CYS A 450 3.49 -8.89 2.38
CA CYS A 450 3.29 -10.27 2.05
C CYS A 450 4.20 -11.11 2.95
N PRO A 451 3.66 -11.87 3.91
CA PRO A 451 4.46 -12.69 4.82
C PRO A 451 5.32 -13.69 4.05
N ASN A 452 6.50 -14.00 4.59
CA ASN A 452 7.27 -15.20 4.24
C ASN A 452 7.72 -15.87 5.54
N LEU A 453 7.02 -16.92 5.98
CA LEU A 453 7.26 -17.65 7.24
C LEU A 453 7.11 -16.84 8.54
N GLY A 454 7.03 -15.50 8.47
CA GLY A 454 6.49 -14.66 9.53
C GLY A 454 4.96 -14.61 9.46
N THR A 455 4.35 -13.74 10.27
CA THR A 455 2.90 -13.50 10.22
C THR A 455 2.59 -12.06 9.84
N ARG A 456 1.44 -11.83 9.21
CA ARG A 456 0.92 -10.48 8.93
C ARG A 456 0.63 -9.61 10.16
N TYR A 457 0.73 -10.18 11.35
CA TYR A 457 0.60 -9.48 12.63
C TYR A 457 1.96 -9.22 13.30
N THR A 458 3.05 -9.40 12.56
CA THR A 458 4.41 -9.08 13.00
C THR A 458 5.07 -8.10 12.01
N PRO A 459 5.96 -7.21 12.48
CA PRO A 459 6.67 -6.27 11.61
C PRO A 459 7.48 -6.98 10.51
N MET A 460 7.49 -6.42 9.31
CA MET A 460 8.12 -7.01 8.12
C MET A 460 9.18 -6.11 7.49
N ARG A 461 9.02 -4.79 7.52
CA ARG A 461 9.92 -3.86 6.82
C ARG A 461 10.51 -2.84 7.78
N THR A 462 11.70 -2.37 7.44
CA THR A 462 12.37 -1.28 8.14
C THR A 462 12.25 0.05 7.38
N PRO A 463 12.42 1.21 8.05
CA PRO A 463 12.51 2.50 7.38
C PRO A 463 13.61 2.55 6.30
N GLY A 464 14.75 1.90 6.54
CA GLY A 464 15.87 1.86 5.59
C GLY A 464 15.56 1.07 4.32
N TYR A 465 14.81 -0.04 4.45
CA TYR A 465 14.35 -0.81 3.30
C TYR A 465 13.44 0.03 2.39
N VAL A 466 12.40 0.65 2.96
CA VAL A 466 11.44 1.44 2.17
C VAL A 466 12.09 2.69 1.56
N GLU A 467 13.09 3.30 2.22
CA GLU A 467 13.89 4.37 1.61
C GLU A 467 14.61 3.89 0.34
N LYS A 468 15.35 2.78 0.41
CA LYS A 468 16.06 2.20 -0.77
C LYS A 468 15.07 1.87 -1.89
N GLN A 469 13.93 1.28 -1.53
CA GLN A 469 12.88 0.93 -2.50
C GLN A 469 12.30 2.17 -3.17
N VAL A 470 11.86 3.18 -2.43
CA VAL A 470 11.27 4.41 -3.00
C VAL A 470 12.27 5.13 -3.92
N LYS A 471 13.54 5.24 -3.52
CA LYS A 471 14.60 5.81 -4.37
C LYS A 471 14.77 5.05 -5.68
N ARG A 472 14.76 3.71 -5.64
CA ARG A 472 14.83 2.87 -6.83
C ARG A 472 13.60 3.04 -7.73
N LEU A 473 12.40 3.10 -7.16
CA LEU A 473 11.15 3.30 -7.91
C LEU A 473 11.15 4.67 -8.62
N ALA A 474 11.60 5.73 -7.94
CA ALA A 474 11.72 7.06 -8.52
C ALA A 474 12.79 7.11 -9.63
N ALA A 475 13.98 6.55 -9.41
CA ALA A 475 15.05 6.51 -10.41
C ALA A 475 14.62 5.80 -11.71
N ASN A 476 13.71 4.82 -11.62
CA ASN A 476 13.21 4.07 -12.76
C ASN A 476 11.83 4.55 -13.25
N LYS A 477 11.38 5.75 -12.85
CA LYS A 477 10.15 6.38 -13.37
C LYS A 477 8.90 5.51 -13.20
N ILE A 478 8.80 4.77 -12.10
CA ILE A 478 7.58 4.02 -11.74
C ILE A 478 6.56 5.01 -11.19
N GLN A 479 5.40 5.10 -11.84
CA GLN A 479 4.41 6.17 -11.64
C GLN A 479 3.12 5.73 -10.94
N ALA A 480 2.94 4.43 -10.72
CA ALA A 480 1.83 3.89 -9.93
C ALA A 480 2.24 2.62 -9.21
N LEU A 481 1.64 2.41 -8.04
CA LEU A 481 1.92 1.28 -7.18
C LEU A 481 0.64 0.56 -6.75
N TYR A 482 0.70 -0.76 -6.83
CA TYR A 482 -0.21 -1.67 -6.17
C TYR A 482 0.52 -2.34 -5.02
N ARG A 483 -0.04 -2.26 -3.83
CA ARG A 483 0.54 -2.83 -2.62
C ARG A 483 -0.24 -4.07 -2.21
N ASP A 484 0.49 -5.11 -1.84
CA ASP A 484 -0.01 -6.37 -1.27
C ASP A 484 -0.80 -6.22 0.05
N GLY A 485 -0.75 -5.05 0.68
CA GLY A 485 -1.60 -4.68 1.79
C GLY A 485 -1.57 -3.17 2.08
N PRO A 486 -2.52 -2.63 2.86
CA PRO A 486 -2.56 -1.21 3.20
C PRO A 486 -1.47 -0.80 4.20
N GLY A 487 -0.74 -1.76 4.78
CA GLY A 487 -0.01 -1.57 6.03
C GLY A 487 -1.01 -1.50 7.18
N GLN A 488 -0.96 -2.47 8.10
CA GLN A 488 -2.04 -2.70 9.07
C GLN A 488 -1.55 -2.70 10.53
N LEU A 489 -0.24 -2.82 10.75
CA LEU A 489 0.36 -2.89 12.09
C LEU A 489 0.86 -1.51 12.52
N PHE A 490 -0.06 -0.56 12.69
CA PHE A 490 0.28 0.86 12.84
C PHE A 490 1.00 1.20 14.15
N GLY A 491 0.86 0.40 15.20
CA GLY A 491 1.64 0.56 16.43
C GLY A 491 3.13 0.22 16.22
N LEU A 492 3.43 -0.94 15.64
CA LEU A 492 4.81 -1.44 15.48
C LEU A 492 5.49 -1.00 14.17
N GLU A 493 4.74 -0.81 13.09
CA GLU A 493 5.22 -0.40 11.76
C GLU A 493 4.74 0.99 11.32
N GLY A 494 3.98 1.72 12.15
CA GLY A 494 3.56 3.10 11.85
C GLY A 494 4.68 4.01 11.33
N PRO A 495 5.88 4.02 11.94
CA PRO A 495 7.01 4.77 11.41
C PRO A 495 7.43 4.37 9.99
N VAL A 496 7.35 3.08 9.63
CA VAL A 496 7.70 2.58 8.28
C VAL A 496 6.70 3.12 7.25
N TYR A 497 5.41 3.11 7.59
CA TYR A 497 4.35 3.65 6.74
C TYR A 497 4.49 5.15 6.52
N TYR A 498 4.80 5.88 7.60
CA TYR A 498 5.07 7.31 7.57
C TYR A 498 6.27 7.63 6.68
N VAL A 499 7.39 6.94 6.91
CA VAL A 499 8.63 7.11 6.15
C VAL A 499 8.38 6.84 4.67
N MET A 500 7.78 5.70 4.31
CA MET A 500 7.51 5.37 2.90
C MET A 500 6.64 6.43 2.21
N GLY A 501 5.56 6.88 2.87
CA GLY A 501 4.67 7.89 2.31
C GLY A 501 5.35 9.24 2.09
N ARG A 502 6.13 9.68 3.08
CA ARG A 502 6.89 10.94 3.03
C ARG A 502 8.06 10.88 2.05
N MET A 503 8.69 9.72 1.86
CA MET A 503 9.73 9.55 0.85
C MET A 503 9.22 9.89 -0.56
N PHE A 504 7.94 9.68 -0.87
CA PHE A 504 7.37 10.08 -2.18
C PHE A 504 7.17 11.60 -2.36
N ASP A 505 7.25 12.40 -1.29
CA ASP A 505 7.20 13.87 -1.42
C ASP A 505 8.46 14.41 -2.11
N ASP A 506 9.63 13.84 -1.79
CA ASP A 506 10.93 14.19 -2.36
C ASP A 506 11.89 12.98 -2.20
N PRO A 507 11.86 12.01 -3.13
CA PRO A 507 12.67 10.79 -3.04
C PRO A 507 14.18 11.04 -3.01
N GLU A 508 14.63 12.17 -3.54
CA GLU A 508 16.05 12.53 -3.62
C GLU A 508 16.56 13.05 -2.27
N LYS A 509 15.81 13.95 -1.62
CA LYS A 509 16.25 14.63 -0.40
C LYS A 509 15.78 13.98 0.89
N ASN A 510 14.61 13.35 0.89
CA ASN A 510 14.11 12.69 2.09
C ASN A 510 14.95 11.45 2.43
N THR A 511 15.06 11.18 3.72
CA THR A 511 15.75 10.00 4.26
C THR A 511 14.99 9.43 5.43
N ALA A 512 15.06 8.11 5.63
CA ALA A 512 14.53 7.46 6.82
C ALA A 512 15.16 8.02 8.10
N ARG A 513 16.44 8.39 8.03
CA ARG A 513 17.19 8.99 9.14
C ARG A 513 16.56 10.29 9.66
N ALA A 514 15.97 11.11 8.77
CA ALA A 514 15.28 12.34 9.15
C ALA A 514 13.81 12.09 9.51
N LEU A 515 13.13 11.22 8.76
CA LEU A 515 11.69 11.01 8.87
C LEU A 515 11.28 10.16 10.08
N LEU A 516 12.11 9.23 10.55
CA LEU A 516 11.81 8.43 11.74
C LEU A 516 11.78 9.29 13.02
N PRO A 517 12.79 10.14 13.30
CA PRO A 517 12.70 11.12 14.40
C PRO A 517 11.49 12.05 14.27
N GLU A 518 11.19 12.54 13.06
CA GLU A 518 10.02 13.40 12.83
C GLU A 518 8.71 12.71 13.26
N PHE A 519 8.53 11.44 12.91
CA PHE A 519 7.37 10.65 13.35
C PHE A 519 7.34 10.53 14.88
N CYS A 520 8.44 10.12 15.51
CA CYS A 520 8.48 9.91 16.96
C CYS A 520 8.21 11.21 17.74
N GLU A 521 8.82 12.32 17.32
CA GLU A 521 8.64 13.62 17.96
C GLU A 521 7.20 14.13 17.82
N ALA A 522 6.58 13.94 16.65
CA ALA A 522 5.18 14.30 16.46
C ALA A 522 4.22 13.37 17.20
N ALA A 523 4.43 12.05 17.13
CA ALA A 523 3.52 11.07 17.72
C ALA A 523 3.56 11.07 19.26
N PHE A 524 4.72 11.32 19.85
CA PHE A 524 4.90 11.19 21.30
C PHE A 524 5.15 12.51 22.02
N ARG A 525 5.39 13.61 21.29
CA ARG A 525 5.42 15.03 21.73
C ARG A 525 6.46 15.38 22.79
N ASP A 526 6.36 14.77 23.96
CA ASP A 526 7.34 14.92 25.03
C ASP A 526 8.68 14.31 24.58
N ARG A 527 9.77 15.07 24.74
CA ARG A 527 11.10 14.69 24.28
C ARG A 527 11.58 13.37 24.89
N SER A 528 11.23 13.11 26.16
CA SER A 528 11.63 11.90 26.89
C SER A 528 10.80 10.69 26.46
N VAL A 529 9.50 10.89 26.21
CA VAL A 529 8.63 9.83 25.65
C VAL A 529 9.07 9.49 24.21
N ALA A 530 9.30 10.52 23.38
CA ALA A 530 9.76 10.36 22.00
C ALA A 530 11.14 9.67 21.93
N ALA A 531 12.07 10.01 22.83
CA ALA A 531 13.36 9.32 22.91
C ALA A 531 13.23 7.84 23.32
N SER A 532 12.34 7.54 24.27
CA SER A 532 12.07 6.17 24.70
C SER A 532 11.47 5.35 23.56
N MET A 533 10.49 5.91 22.84
CA MET A 533 9.86 5.26 21.69
C MET A 533 10.78 5.15 20.47
N ARG A 534 11.65 6.13 20.23
CA ARG A 534 12.69 6.01 19.22
C ARG A 534 13.60 4.83 19.52
N GLY A 535 14.04 4.69 20.77
CA GLY A 535 14.83 3.52 21.19
C GLY A 535 14.07 2.20 21.03
N PHE A 536 12.75 2.19 21.26
CA PHE A 536 11.90 1.02 21.03
C PHE A 536 11.91 0.62 19.55
N TYR A 537 11.66 1.57 18.64
CA TYR A 537 11.66 1.30 17.21
C TYR A 537 13.05 0.95 16.66
N ASP A 538 14.11 1.60 17.15
CA ASP A 538 15.49 1.26 16.77
C ASP A 538 15.84 -0.19 17.15
N GLU A 539 15.40 -0.66 18.32
CA GLU A 539 15.58 -2.05 18.75
C GLU A 539 14.77 -3.02 17.91
N LEU A 540 13.48 -2.72 17.69
CA LEU A 540 12.57 -3.55 16.91
C LEU A 540 13.06 -3.71 15.46
N TYR A 541 13.40 -2.60 14.81
CA TYR A 541 13.83 -2.60 13.41
C TYR A 541 15.22 -3.20 13.22
N ARG A 542 16.10 -3.13 14.23
CA ARG A 542 17.36 -3.89 14.22
C ARG A 542 17.10 -5.38 14.28
N ALA A 543 16.18 -5.83 15.14
CA ALA A 543 15.86 -7.24 15.31
C ALA A 543 15.29 -7.86 14.02
N ILE A 544 14.50 -7.09 13.25
CA ILE A 544 13.91 -7.57 11.99
C ILE A 544 14.71 -7.21 10.73
N ALA A 545 15.87 -6.56 10.84
CA ALA A 545 16.59 -6.02 9.68
C ALA A 545 16.97 -7.11 8.66
N LEU A 546 17.46 -8.27 9.13
CA LEU A 546 17.81 -9.39 8.25
C LEU A 546 16.57 -9.92 7.52
N TYR A 547 15.43 -10.00 8.21
CA TYR A 547 14.18 -10.38 7.56
C TYR A 547 13.75 -9.35 6.52
N SER A 548 13.70 -8.08 6.91
CA SER A 548 13.29 -6.97 6.06
C SER A 548 14.12 -6.86 4.78
N ASP A 549 15.44 -7.03 4.87
CA ASP A 549 16.34 -6.74 3.76
C ASP A 549 16.63 -7.99 2.90
N HIS A 550 16.56 -9.19 3.47
CA HIS A 550 17.00 -10.42 2.78
C HIS A 550 16.00 -11.58 2.76
N LEU A 551 15.23 -11.82 3.82
CA LEU A 551 14.33 -12.98 3.89
C LEU A 551 12.89 -12.66 3.50
N GLY A 552 12.49 -11.39 3.47
CA GLY A 552 11.14 -10.96 3.12
C GLY A 552 10.77 -11.36 1.69
N THR A 553 9.47 -11.39 1.39
CA THR A 553 8.99 -11.74 0.05
C THR A 553 9.67 -10.87 -1.02
N ARG A 554 10.18 -11.54 -2.07
CA ARG A 554 10.93 -10.93 -3.19
C ARG A 554 12.27 -10.27 -2.78
N CYS A 555 12.86 -10.64 -1.65
CA CYS A 555 14.27 -10.37 -1.36
C CYS A 555 15.17 -11.49 -1.90
N ASP A 556 16.48 -11.29 -1.85
CA ASP A 556 17.49 -12.19 -2.41
C ASP A 556 17.44 -13.61 -1.82
N LEU A 557 17.17 -13.77 -0.52
CA LEU A 557 17.09 -15.09 0.13
C LEU A 557 15.66 -15.67 0.20
N TRP A 558 14.70 -15.06 -0.51
CA TRP A 558 13.33 -15.59 -0.62
C TRP A 558 13.21 -16.74 -1.63
N THR A 559 14.11 -16.80 -2.60
CA THR A 559 14.12 -17.75 -3.71
C THR A 559 14.40 -19.18 -3.23
N ILE A 560 13.99 -20.14 -4.06
CA ILE A 560 14.36 -21.54 -3.91
C ILE A 560 15.64 -21.73 -4.71
N GLU A 561 16.74 -21.97 -4.02
CA GLU A 561 18.05 -22.16 -4.65
C GLU A 561 18.66 -23.48 -4.22
N VAL A 562 19.54 -24.01 -5.07
CA VAL A 562 20.40 -25.13 -4.69
C VAL A 562 21.53 -24.53 -3.85
N LEU A 563 21.60 -24.88 -2.57
CA LEU A 563 22.70 -24.43 -1.73
C LEU A 563 24.04 -24.93 -2.32
N PRO A 564 25.11 -24.12 -2.30
CA PRO A 564 26.40 -24.53 -2.83
C PRO A 564 26.87 -25.86 -2.20
N GLY A 565 27.08 -26.89 -3.03
CA GLY A 565 27.48 -28.22 -2.58
C GLY A 565 26.32 -29.18 -2.26
N GLU A 566 25.07 -28.73 -2.31
CA GLU A 566 23.88 -29.58 -2.20
C GLU A 566 23.27 -29.89 -3.58
N GLY A 567 22.48 -30.96 -3.68
CA GLY A 567 21.84 -31.39 -4.93
C GLY A 567 20.35 -31.05 -5.06
N ARG A 568 19.72 -30.48 -4.02
CA ARG A 568 18.27 -30.24 -3.97
C ARG A 568 17.97 -28.74 -3.81
N PRO A 569 17.14 -28.14 -4.68
CA PRO A 569 16.67 -26.78 -4.49
C PRO A 569 15.80 -26.67 -3.24
N GLN A 570 16.08 -25.71 -2.36
CA GLN A 570 15.27 -25.43 -1.17
C GLN A 570 15.31 -23.94 -0.80
N LYS A 571 14.35 -23.49 0.03
CA LYS A 571 14.43 -22.15 0.64
C LYS A 571 15.50 -22.15 1.73
N THR A 572 16.18 -21.02 1.88
CA THR A 572 17.20 -20.78 2.92
C THR A 572 16.63 -20.88 4.35
N VAL A 573 15.35 -20.54 4.52
CA VAL A 573 14.61 -20.72 5.78
C VAL A 573 13.30 -21.44 5.46
N GLN A 574 12.93 -22.44 6.26
CA GLN A 574 11.74 -23.27 6.04
C GLN A 574 10.84 -23.38 7.28
N ASP A 575 11.41 -23.28 8.48
CA ASP A 575 10.66 -23.36 9.73
C ASP A 575 10.24 -21.96 10.23
N PRO A 576 8.92 -21.67 10.31
CA PRO A 576 8.44 -20.42 10.86
C PRO A 576 8.77 -20.23 12.35
N PHE A 577 8.93 -21.29 13.14
CA PHE A 577 9.26 -21.19 14.57
C PHE A 577 10.72 -20.81 14.77
N GLN A 578 11.64 -21.44 14.03
CA GLN A 578 13.05 -20.99 13.97
C GLN A 578 13.15 -19.51 13.60
N LEU A 579 12.42 -19.06 12.57
CA LEU A 579 12.43 -17.66 12.15
C LEU A 579 11.92 -16.73 13.26
N LEU A 580 10.75 -17.00 13.84
CA LEU A 580 10.19 -16.16 14.90
C LEU A 580 11.07 -16.12 16.16
N ALA A 581 11.68 -17.25 16.54
CA ALA A 581 12.61 -17.32 17.66
C ALA A 581 13.87 -16.47 17.41
N PHE A 582 14.38 -16.49 16.18
CA PHE A 582 15.53 -15.69 15.75
C PHE A 582 15.24 -14.19 15.75
N LEU A 583 14.08 -13.77 15.23
CA LEU A 583 13.70 -12.36 15.17
C LEU A 583 13.33 -11.78 16.53
N TYR A 584 12.75 -12.59 17.42
CA TYR A 584 12.21 -12.13 18.70
C TYR A 584 12.75 -12.93 19.90
N PRO A 585 14.07 -12.92 20.15
CA PRO A 585 14.66 -13.60 21.28
C PRO A 585 14.24 -12.91 22.61
N PRO A 586 14.27 -13.63 23.76
CA PRO A 586 13.80 -13.10 25.03
C PRO A 586 14.45 -11.77 25.45
N ARG A 587 15.73 -11.57 25.13
CA ARG A 587 16.45 -10.32 25.43
C ARG A 587 15.92 -9.12 24.65
N VAL A 588 15.58 -9.30 23.36
CA VAL A 588 14.97 -8.24 22.54
C VAL A 588 13.59 -7.90 23.07
N LEU A 589 12.76 -8.90 23.38
CA LEU A 589 11.43 -8.69 23.96
C LEU A 589 11.51 -7.93 25.30
N ALA A 590 12.46 -8.27 26.17
CA ALA A 590 12.66 -7.56 27.43
C ALA A 590 13.12 -6.11 27.25
N ALA A 591 14.00 -5.84 26.26
CA ALA A 591 14.45 -4.49 25.94
C ALA A 591 13.29 -3.63 25.40
N LEU A 592 12.48 -4.19 24.50
CA LEU A 592 11.28 -3.53 23.97
C LEU A 592 10.27 -3.22 25.08
N GLU A 593 9.99 -4.19 25.97
CA GLU A 593 9.12 -4.00 27.13
C GLU A 593 9.58 -2.85 28.01
N SER A 594 10.87 -2.83 28.37
CA SER A 594 11.44 -1.80 29.25
C SER A 594 11.24 -0.40 28.68
N ARG A 595 11.51 -0.21 27.38
CA ARG A 595 11.37 1.07 26.68
C ARG A 595 9.92 1.51 26.55
N LEU A 596 9.03 0.60 26.20
CA LEU A 596 7.60 0.90 26.08
C LEU A 596 7.01 1.28 27.44
N SER A 597 7.28 0.50 28.50
CA SER A 597 6.83 0.83 29.85
C SER A 597 7.40 2.15 30.35
N GLN A 598 8.63 2.51 29.97
CA GLN A 598 9.18 3.83 30.28
C GLN A 598 8.39 4.94 29.58
N ALA A 599 8.10 4.79 28.29
CA ALA A 599 7.30 5.76 27.55
C ALA A 599 5.89 5.91 28.15
N GLU A 600 5.24 4.81 28.53
CA GLU A 600 3.92 4.79 29.17
C GLU A 600 3.91 5.54 30.52
N ARG A 601 4.94 5.36 31.35
CA ARG A 601 5.08 6.09 32.64
C ARG A 601 5.30 7.58 32.45
N LEU A 602 6.04 7.97 31.41
CA LEU A 602 6.38 9.37 31.13
C LEU A 602 5.24 10.11 30.41
N ALA A 603 4.36 9.41 29.71
CA ALA A 603 3.31 10.02 28.91
C ALA A 603 2.21 10.66 29.76
N THR A 604 1.97 11.95 29.54
CA THR A 604 0.91 12.71 30.21
C THR A 604 -0.25 13.05 29.26
N ALA A 605 0.05 13.37 28.00
CA ALA A 605 -0.94 13.81 27.02
C ALA A 605 -1.90 12.68 26.60
N PRO A 606 -3.24 12.92 26.53
CA PRO A 606 -4.23 11.89 26.19
C PRO A 606 -4.00 11.22 24.82
N LYS A 607 -3.66 11.99 23.79
CA LYS A 607 -3.37 11.47 22.44
C LYS A 607 -2.15 10.55 22.45
N VAL A 608 -1.11 10.93 23.17
CA VAL A 608 0.11 10.13 23.33
C VAL A 608 -0.18 8.81 24.04
N LYS A 609 -0.95 8.84 25.14
CA LYS A 609 -1.39 7.63 25.84
C LYS A 609 -2.18 6.69 24.91
N THR A 610 -3.09 7.24 24.11
CA THR A 610 -3.90 6.46 23.15
C THR A 610 -3.03 5.77 22.09
N ARG A 611 -2.01 6.48 21.56
CA ARG A 611 -1.03 5.91 20.62
C ARG A 611 -0.18 4.82 21.27
N LEU A 612 0.29 5.03 22.51
CA LEU A 612 1.05 4.02 23.26
C LEU A 612 0.22 2.77 23.55
N THR A 613 -1.07 2.91 23.86
CA THR A 613 -1.97 1.76 24.01
C THR A 613 -2.03 0.91 22.74
N LEU A 614 -2.07 1.51 21.54
CA LEU A 614 -2.01 0.75 20.29
C LEU A 614 -0.69 -0.03 20.16
N VAL A 615 0.45 0.64 20.41
CA VAL A 615 1.77 -0.01 20.39
C VAL A 615 1.81 -1.18 21.37
N ARG A 616 1.30 -0.97 22.59
CA ARG A 616 1.19 -1.99 23.64
C ARG A 616 0.37 -3.18 23.19
N THR A 617 -0.83 -2.97 22.65
CA THR A 617 -1.71 -4.06 22.20
C THR A 617 -1.03 -4.92 21.12
N GLU A 618 -0.44 -4.29 20.11
CA GLU A 618 0.27 -5.02 19.06
C GLU A 618 1.53 -5.73 19.59
N PHE A 619 2.25 -5.10 20.52
CA PHE A 619 3.44 -5.70 21.14
C PHE A 619 3.09 -6.88 22.05
N GLU A 620 1.98 -6.83 22.80
CA GLU A 620 1.53 -7.98 23.59
C GLU A 620 1.15 -9.17 22.71
N TYR A 621 0.51 -8.93 21.55
CA TYR A 621 0.29 -10.00 20.56
C TYR A 621 1.62 -10.67 20.16
N LEU A 622 2.61 -9.86 19.79
CA LEU A 622 3.95 -10.33 19.41
C LEU A 622 4.63 -11.13 20.54
N LYS A 623 4.56 -10.63 21.78
CA LYS A 623 5.11 -11.33 22.96
C LYS A 623 4.43 -12.67 23.19
N HIS A 624 3.11 -12.74 23.11
CA HIS A 624 2.36 -13.99 23.24
C HIS A 624 2.73 -15.00 22.15
N LEU A 625 2.86 -14.53 20.91
CA LEU A 625 3.29 -15.35 19.77
C LEU A 625 4.69 -15.93 20.01
N ALA A 626 5.68 -15.07 20.29
CA ALA A 626 7.06 -15.49 20.51
C ALA A 626 7.23 -16.38 21.75
N ARG A 627 6.48 -16.13 22.83
CA ARG A 627 6.52 -16.95 24.05
C ARG A 627 6.12 -18.40 23.77
N VAL A 628 5.07 -18.63 23.00
CA VAL A 628 4.65 -20.00 22.62
C VAL A 628 5.74 -20.67 21.78
N VAL A 629 6.36 -19.96 20.83
CA VAL A 629 7.48 -20.49 20.02
C VAL A 629 8.65 -20.93 20.90
N HIS A 630 9.11 -20.08 21.82
CA HIS A 630 10.24 -20.40 22.71
C HIS A 630 9.92 -21.56 23.67
N LEU A 631 8.69 -21.63 24.20
CA LEU A 631 8.28 -22.73 25.07
C LEU A 631 8.06 -24.04 24.31
N HIS A 632 7.68 -23.97 23.02
CA HIS A 632 7.64 -25.15 22.16
C HIS A 632 9.03 -25.73 21.96
N GLN A 633 10.02 -24.90 21.61
CA GLN A 633 11.40 -25.35 21.49
C GLN A 633 11.94 -25.90 22.83
N ALA A 634 11.58 -25.29 23.96
CA ALA A 634 11.94 -25.82 25.27
C ALA A 634 11.35 -27.21 25.54
N TYR A 635 10.08 -27.44 25.16
CA TYR A 635 9.42 -28.74 25.25
C TYR A 635 10.05 -29.77 24.29
N GLU A 636 10.44 -29.38 23.08
CA GLU A 636 11.13 -30.28 22.15
C GLU A 636 12.51 -30.74 22.67
N ILE A 637 13.20 -29.88 23.43
CA ILE A 637 14.49 -30.23 24.06
C ILE A 637 14.29 -31.16 25.26
N VAL A 638 13.28 -30.90 26.09
CA VAL A 638 12.97 -31.69 27.29
C VAL A 638 11.47 -31.99 27.33
N PRO A 639 10.99 -33.09 26.70
CA PRO A 639 9.56 -33.35 26.54
C PRO A 639 8.93 -33.97 27.80
N ASP A 640 8.95 -33.24 28.90
CA ASP A 640 8.35 -33.65 30.18
C ASP A 640 6.98 -33.00 30.44
N ALA A 641 6.28 -33.46 31.47
CA ALA A 641 4.97 -32.92 31.83
C ALA A 641 5.01 -31.42 32.19
N ALA A 642 6.10 -30.96 32.82
CA ALA A 642 6.22 -29.58 33.31
C ALA A 642 6.51 -28.56 32.19
N SER A 643 7.27 -28.94 31.18
CA SER A 643 7.52 -28.17 29.96
C SER A 643 6.28 -28.13 29.07
N LEU A 644 5.57 -29.26 28.92
CA LEU A 644 4.31 -29.30 28.20
C LEU A 644 3.27 -28.42 28.88
N ASP A 645 3.08 -28.51 30.20
CA ASP A 645 2.11 -27.68 30.92
C ASP A 645 2.38 -26.18 30.75
N ARG A 646 3.64 -25.74 30.87
CA ARG A 646 4.05 -24.35 30.60
C ARG A 646 3.73 -23.89 29.17
N LEU A 647 3.93 -24.77 28.18
CA LEU A 647 3.58 -24.47 26.79
C LEU A 647 2.06 -24.35 26.61
N LEU A 648 1.28 -25.27 27.18
CA LEU A 648 -0.19 -25.24 27.10
C LEU A 648 -0.75 -23.99 27.79
N ASP A 649 -0.19 -23.58 28.92
CA ASP A 649 -0.53 -22.32 29.61
C ASP A 649 -0.25 -21.09 28.74
N ALA A 650 0.88 -21.08 28.03
CA ALA A 650 1.22 -19.99 27.13
C ALA A 650 0.26 -19.91 25.92
N ILE A 651 -0.16 -21.06 25.38
CA ILE A 651 -1.15 -21.14 24.31
C ILE A 651 -2.51 -20.60 24.81
N ASP A 652 -2.95 -21.01 26.00
CA ASP A 652 -4.20 -20.55 26.61
C ASP A 652 -4.16 -19.04 26.90
N ALA A 653 -3.06 -18.54 27.47
CA ALA A 653 -2.87 -17.11 27.74
C ALA A 653 -2.91 -16.27 26.46
N ARG A 654 -2.25 -16.72 25.39
CA ARG A 654 -2.32 -16.10 24.06
C ARG A 654 -3.76 -16.09 23.54
N ASN A 655 -4.46 -17.21 23.61
CA ASN A 655 -5.84 -17.32 23.10
C ASN A 655 -6.83 -16.48 23.90
N ALA A 656 -6.61 -16.33 25.21
CA ALA A 656 -7.37 -15.45 26.08
C ALA A 656 -7.12 -13.97 25.73
N PHE A 657 -5.86 -13.56 25.54
CA PHE A 657 -5.52 -12.22 25.07
C PHE A 657 -6.19 -11.92 23.73
N ILE A 658 -6.08 -12.81 22.73
CA ILE A 658 -6.73 -12.63 21.43
C ILE A 658 -8.25 -12.48 21.59
N ALA A 659 -8.90 -13.25 22.46
CA ALA A 659 -10.34 -13.13 22.67
C ALA A 659 -10.76 -11.76 23.22
N GLN A 660 -9.94 -11.13 24.06
CA GLN A 660 -10.21 -9.80 24.62
C GLN A 660 -10.15 -8.67 23.58
N LEU A 661 -9.52 -8.93 22.42
CA LEU A 661 -9.46 -7.97 21.32
C LEU A 661 -10.78 -7.84 20.54
N TYR A 662 -11.76 -8.69 20.85
CA TYR A 662 -13.05 -8.74 20.15
C TYR A 662 -14.23 -8.54 21.10
N ASP A 663 -15.27 -7.87 20.61
CA ASP A 663 -16.55 -7.78 21.29
C ASP A 663 -17.39 -9.06 21.10
N GLU A 664 -18.56 -9.12 21.75
CA GLU A 664 -19.48 -10.27 21.65
C GLU A 664 -19.99 -10.54 20.23
N ARG A 665 -19.90 -9.55 19.32
CA ARG A 665 -20.30 -9.66 17.91
C ARG A 665 -19.12 -10.04 17.02
N GLY A 666 -17.92 -10.21 17.57
CA GLY A 666 -16.71 -10.53 16.84
C GLY A 666 -16.07 -9.34 16.12
N ASN A 667 -16.44 -8.10 16.47
CA ASN A 667 -15.77 -6.90 15.97
C ASN A 667 -14.56 -6.55 16.84
N GLY A 668 -13.53 -5.95 16.25
CA GLY A 668 -12.39 -5.45 17.02
C GLY A 668 -12.80 -4.40 18.05
N VAL A 669 -12.31 -4.53 19.28
CA VAL A 669 -12.60 -3.57 20.36
C VAL A 669 -11.89 -2.25 20.08
N LEU A 670 -12.66 -1.16 20.10
CA LEU A 670 -12.13 0.19 19.95
C LEU A 670 -11.52 0.67 21.27
N ALA A 671 -10.23 1.05 21.26
CA ALA A 671 -9.54 1.58 22.43
C ALA A 671 -9.26 3.09 22.29
N GLY A 672 -9.67 3.90 23.27
CA GLY A 672 -9.44 5.36 23.23
C GLY A 672 -10.21 6.06 22.10
N ASN A 673 -9.70 7.21 21.66
CA ASN A 673 -10.40 8.10 20.71
C ASN A 673 -10.12 7.80 19.23
N TRP A 674 -9.80 6.55 18.87
CA TRP A 674 -9.72 6.16 17.46
C TRP A 674 -11.12 6.20 16.82
N SER A 675 -11.20 6.46 15.52
CA SER A 675 -12.47 6.41 14.77
C SER A 675 -12.89 4.97 14.41
N TYR A 676 -11.95 4.03 14.45
CA TYR A 676 -12.16 2.59 14.25
C TYR A 676 -10.99 1.79 14.87
N ALA A 677 -11.19 0.48 15.07
CA ALA A 677 -10.14 -0.39 15.60
C ALA A 677 -9.03 -0.59 14.54
N LEU A 678 -7.81 -0.19 14.88
CA LEU A 678 -6.61 -0.39 14.04
C LEU A 678 -6.04 -1.81 14.20
N PHE A 679 -6.21 -2.39 15.39
CA PHE A 679 -5.84 -3.77 15.69
C PHE A 679 -6.89 -4.36 16.65
N PRO A 680 -7.53 -5.50 16.33
CA PRO A 680 -7.30 -6.37 15.17
C PRO A 680 -7.78 -5.72 13.86
N PHE A 681 -7.30 -6.23 12.73
CA PHE A 681 -7.59 -5.62 11.43
C PHE A 681 -9.08 -5.75 11.07
N PRO A 682 -9.71 -4.70 10.51
CA PRO A 682 -11.08 -4.80 10.00
C PRO A 682 -11.23 -5.98 9.03
N GLY A 683 -12.24 -6.83 9.28
CA GLY A 683 -12.50 -8.05 8.50
C GLY A 683 -11.78 -9.31 8.99
N HIS A 684 -10.89 -9.22 10.00
CA HIS A 684 -10.21 -10.37 10.58
C HIS A 684 -10.85 -10.78 11.91
N ASP A 685 -11.31 -12.02 12.00
CA ASP A 685 -11.83 -12.62 13.25
C ASP A 685 -10.70 -13.20 14.14
N ALA A 686 -11.06 -13.65 15.34
CA ALA A 686 -10.12 -14.25 16.29
C ALA A 686 -9.38 -15.48 15.72
N ARG A 687 -9.95 -16.22 14.76
CA ARG A 687 -9.30 -17.38 14.14
C ARG A 687 -8.15 -16.94 13.23
N HIS A 688 -8.28 -15.79 12.58
CA HIS A 688 -7.19 -15.20 11.82
C HIS A 688 -6.00 -14.86 12.72
N LEU A 689 -6.23 -14.20 13.86
CA LEU A 689 -5.16 -13.86 14.82
C LEU A 689 -4.58 -15.10 15.52
N ARG A 690 -5.37 -16.17 15.66
CA ARG A 690 -4.90 -17.47 16.13
C ARG A 690 -4.08 -18.24 15.10
N LEU A 691 -3.99 -17.76 13.86
CA LEU A 691 -3.31 -18.45 12.77
C LEU A 691 -3.88 -19.86 12.56
N ALA A 692 -5.22 -19.96 12.61
CA ALA A 692 -5.95 -21.22 12.46
C ALA A 692 -5.98 -21.76 11.02
N TYR A 693 -5.46 -20.98 10.07
CA TYR A 693 -5.43 -21.28 8.65
C TYR A 693 -4.03 -20.99 8.12
N ASP A 694 -3.60 -21.78 7.14
CA ASP A 694 -2.41 -21.44 6.38
C ASP A 694 -2.73 -20.27 5.45
N GLY A 695 -2.02 -19.16 5.64
CA GLY A 695 -2.03 -18.01 4.74
C GLY A 695 -0.99 -18.19 3.63
N TYR A 696 -0.89 -17.20 2.73
CA TYR A 696 0.19 -17.19 1.75
C TYR A 696 1.55 -17.13 2.46
N GLN A 697 2.32 -18.21 2.36
CA GLN A 697 3.60 -18.40 3.06
C GLN A 697 3.51 -18.20 4.59
N GLU A 698 2.36 -18.48 5.19
CA GLU A 698 2.12 -18.47 6.65
C GLU A 698 1.70 -19.89 7.11
N PRO A 699 2.63 -20.87 7.23
CA PRO A 699 2.30 -22.28 7.44
C PRO A 699 2.07 -22.62 8.93
N TYR A 700 1.07 -22.01 9.56
CA TYR A 700 0.84 -22.12 11.00
C TYR A 700 -0.31 -23.03 11.43
N ALA A 701 -1.21 -23.43 10.51
CA ALA A 701 -2.43 -24.16 10.85
C ALA A 701 -2.13 -25.45 11.62
N ASN A 702 -1.02 -26.12 11.28
CA ASN A 702 -0.61 -27.39 11.85
C ASN A 702 0.44 -27.28 12.98
N THR A 703 0.65 -26.08 13.52
CA THR A 703 1.60 -25.85 14.63
C THR A 703 0.92 -25.93 16.00
N CYS A 704 1.70 -25.88 17.08
CA CYS A 704 1.17 -25.91 18.45
C CYS A 704 0.25 -24.73 18.80
N PHE A 705 0.27 -23.65 18.00
CA PHE A 705 -0.66 -22.53 18.14
C PHE A 705 -2.15 -22.95 18.13
N ASN A 706 -2.45 -24.08 17.49
CA ASN A 706 -3.82 -24.58 17.27
C ASN A 706 -4.12 -25.90 18.02
N TRP A 707 -3.27 -26.31 18.97
CA TRP A 707 -3.56 -27.50 19.79
C TRP A 707 -4.80 -27.32 20.67
N ASP A 708 -5.58 -28.41 20.83
CA ASP A 708 -6.57 -28.50 21.90
C ASP A 708 -5.83 -28.73 23.24
N THR A 709 -5.58 -27.63 23.95
CA THR A 709 -4.85 -27.64 25.22
C THR A 709 -5.57 -28.46 26.29
N LYS A 710 -6.91 -28.52 26.28
CA LYS A 710 -7.69 -29.34 27.22
C LYS A 710 -7.52 -30.82 26.92
N ALA A 711 -7.55 -31.21 25.63
CA ALA A 711 -7.29 -32.59 25.23
C ALA A 711 -5.88 -33.04 25.58
N LYS A 712 -4.86 -32.19 25.33
CA LYS A 712 -3.46 -32.47 25.67
C LYS A 712 -3.26 -32.68 27.19
N ARG A 713 -3.86 -31.83 28.04
CA ARG A 713 -3.80 -32.02 29.51
C ARG A 713 -4.52 -33.29 29.97
N ARG A 714 -5.65 -33.66 29.35
CA ARG A 714 -6.33 -34.94 29.66
C ARG A 714 -5.48 -36.17 29.31
N ALA A 715 -4.78 -36.13 28.16
CA ALA A 715 -3.89 -37.22 27.76
C ALA A 715 -2.77 -37.44 28.79
N LEU A 716 -2.08 -36.36 29.20
CA LEU A 716 -1.08 -36.37 30.27
C LEU A 716 -1.59 -37.00 31.57
N ALA A 717 -2.78 -36.58 32.03
CA ALA A 717 -3.37 -37.10 33.27
C ALA A 717 -3.74 -38.60 33.18
N SER A 718 -3.94 -39.13 31.97
CA SER A 718 -4.32 -40.52 31.73
C SER A 718 -3.13 -41.47 31.51
N GLY A 719 -1.89 -40.97 31.48
CA GLY A 719 -0.69 -41.77 31.24
C GLY A 719 -0.63 -42.43 29.84
N LYS A 720 -1.43 -41.95 28.90
CA LYS A 720 -1.38 -42.36 27.49
C LYS A 720 -0.55 -41.33 26.73
N GLU A 721 0.64 -41.72 26.31
CA GLU A 721 1.48 -40.95 25.37
C GLU A 721 0.79 -40.75 24.02
#